data_AF-A0A2G9SDU9-F1
#
_entry.id   AF-A0A2G9SDU9-F1
#
_cell.length_a   1.000
_cell.length_b   1.000
_cell.length_c   1.000
_cell.angle_alpha   90.00
_cell.angle_beta   90.00
_cell.angle_gamma   90.00
#
_symmetry.space_group_name_H-M   'P 1'
#
loop_
_entity.id
_entity.type
_entity.pdbx_description
1 polymer ?
#
loop_
_entity_poly.entity_id
_entity_poly.type
_entity_poly.pdbx_seq_one_letter_code
_entity_poly.pdbx_strand_id
1 'polypeptide(L)'
;MDSTDISPDDLESLLKNISFHLKRLVDERDEQSETIIELTEERDSLHFTPPPALAQSPSGSPGMRRTESRQHLSVELADAKAKIRRLRQELEEKTEQFLDSKQEVAQLEAELKRLQQENMNLLADARSARMYRDELDALREKAVRVDKLESEVNRYKERMHDIEFYKARVEELKEDNQVLLETKIMLEDQLEGARGRSDKLHELEKENIQFKAKIHDMEMERDIDRKRIEELMEENMSLEMAQKQSMDESLHLGWELEQLSKTSDLPETPQKSLGHEVNELTSSRLLKLEMENQTLLTTVEELRNAMGSTEGANAKILKMEKENQRLSKKLEKIEAELIHERLTIGSSQQMSDDLMKEKSQLEKIIETLRENSERQIKGLEQENEHLNQTIASLRQRSQISAEARVKDIEKENKILHESIKETSSKLNKVEFEKKKLRKELEHFKEKGERAEDLEKELHRVEKENEQLQKKITSLNIVCEKAESLEQENVGLEIENRKLKKTLDGVKNLKYQVESLEKENTQLEEENLDLRRMVESLKSTNIRVAQLELENKELENEKQQLKKGMDLMRASCKKTERLEVSYQGLDTENQRLQKALENSNKKIQQLETELQELETENHTLQKNLEELKISSKRLEQLEKETKLLEQETCQLEKDKKQLEKENKRLRQQAEIKDITLEEDNVKISNLERENKLLTKETNAFKESCSRLKELEKENKELVKRATIDKKTLINLREVSHWYPIILHCCHLG
;
A
#
# COMPACT_ATOMS: atom_id res chain seq x y z
N MET A 1 -55.76 47.74 -50.38
CA MET A 1 -55.19 49.01 -50.85
C MET A 1 -55.94 50.09 -50.13
N ASP A 2 -55.20 50.81 -49.28
CA ASP A 2 -55.72 51.69 -48.25
C ASP A 2 -56.44 52.91 -48.82
N SER A 3 -57.50 53.27 -48.09
CA SER A 3 -58.28 54.47 -48.27
C SER A 3 -57.54 55.65 -47.63
N THR A 4 -57.44 56.74 -48.40
CA THR A 4 -57.47 58.15 -47.97
C THR A 4 -56.34 58.66 -47.08
N ASP A 5 -55.29 59.17 -47.74
CA ASP A 5 -54.55 60.38 -47.32
C ASP A 5 -54.56 61.36 -48.50
N ILE A 6 -55.69 62.05 -48.69
CA ILE A 6 -55.75 63.23 -49.57
C ILE A 6 -55.68 64.43 -48.62
N SER A 7 -54.64 65.26 -48.80
CA SER A 7 -54.44 66.47 -48.01
C SER A 7 -55.71 67.35 -48.03
N PRO A 8 -56.07 68.03 -46.93
CA PRO A 8 -57.20 68.96 -46.92
C PRO A 8 -57.10 70.03 -48.03
N ASP A 9 -55.89 70.44 -48.40
CA ASP A 9 -55.65 71.39 -49.50
C ASP A 9 -55.98 70.78 -50.89
N ASP A 10 -55.71 69.48 -51.08
CA ASP A 10 -56.04 68.76 -52.32
C ASP A 10 -57.55 68.51 -52.44
N LEU A 11 -58.23 68.28 -51.30
CA LEU A 11 -59.68 68.16 -51.25
C LEU A 11 -60.37 69.50 -51.54
N GLU A 12 -59.85 70.61 -51.01
CA GLU A 12 -60.36 71.95 -51.30
C GLU A 12 -60.13 72.33 -52.77
N SER A 13 -58.97 71.99 -53.33
CA SER A 13 -58.68 72.15 -54.77
C SER A 13 -59.64 71.34 -55.64
N LEU A 14 -59.92 70.09 -55.28
CA LEU A 14 -60.87 69.24 -55.99
C LEU A 14 -62.31 69.78 -55.90
N LEU A 15 -62.76 70.23 -54.73
CA LEU A 15 -64.07 70.86 -54.54
C LEU A 15 -64.22 72.14 -55.37
N LYS A 16 -63.17 72.95 -55.44
CA LYS A 16 -63.15 74.18 -56.25
C LYS A 16 -63.22 73.87 -57.75
N ASN A 17 -62.51 72.83 -58.20
CA ASN A 17 -62.56 72.36 -59.59
C ASN A 17 -63.95 71.80 -59.95
N ILE A 18 -64.57 71.01 -59.07
CA ILE A 18 -65.93 70.51 -59.26
C ILE A 18 -66.94 71.67 -59.30
N SER A 19 -66.82 72.64 -58.39
CA SER A 19 -67.68 73.83 -58.41
C SER A 19 -67.53 74.63 -59.71
N PHE A 20 -66.31 74.73 -60.26
CA PHE A 20 -66.07 75.41 -61.54
C PHE A 20 -66.70 74.65 -62.71
N HIS A 21 -66.58 73.32 -62.74
CA HIS A 21 -67.22 72.49 -63.76
C HIS A 21 -68.74 72.52 -63.68
N LEU A 22 -69.32 72.49 -62.47
CA LEU A 22 -70.76 72.64 -62.28
C LEU A 22 -71.26 74.00 -62.76
N LYS A 23 -70.52 75.07 -62.47
CA LYS A 23 -70.88 76.41 -62.97
C LYS A 23 -70.83 76.48 -64.50
N ARG A 24 -69.78 75.93 -65.12
CA ARG A 24 -69.68 75.85 -66.59
C ARG A 24 -70.83 75.07 -67.21
N LEU A 25 -71.24 73.95 -66.61
CA LEU A 25 -72.38 73.16 -67.09
C LEU A 25 -73.72 73.91 -66.95
N VAL A 26 -73.88 74.73 -65.91
CA VAL A 26 -75.05 75.59 -65.74
C VAL A 26 -75.07 76.67 -66.82
N ASP A 27 -73.93 77.31 -67.09
CA ASP A 27 -73.81 78.32 -68.15
C ASP A 27 -74.06 77.70 -69.54
N GLU A 28 -73.49 76.53 -69.84
CA GLU A 28 -73.72 75.78 -71.09
C GLU A 28 -75.20 75.38 -71.25
N ARG A 29 -75.87 74.99 -70.16
CA ARG A 29 -77.32 74.69 -70.17
C ARG A 29 -78.13 75.94 -70.48
N ASP A 30 -77.79 77.07 -69.87
CA ASP A 30 -78.52 78.33 -70.08
C ASP A 30 -78.35 78.84 -71.51
N GLU A 31 -77.13 78.76 -72.07
CA GLU A 31 -76.85 79.08 -73.48
C GLU A 31 -77.62 78.18 -74.45
N GLN A 32 -77.68 76.86 -74.17
CA GLN A 32 -78.50 75.94 -74.96
C GLN A 32 -80.01 76.22 -74.82
N SER A 33 -80.46 76.63 -73.63
CA SER A 33 -81.86 76.99 -73.41
C SER A 33 -82.24 78.27 -74.17
N GLU A 34 -81.36 79.28 -74.21
CA GLU A 34 -81.54 80.47 -75.05
C GLU A 34 -81.61 80.09 -76.53
N THR A 35 -80.69 79.24 -77.00
CA THR A 35 -80.69 78.73 -78.38
C THR A 35 -81.99 78.00 -78.73
N ILE A 36 -82.54 77.19 -77.80
CA ILE A 36 -83.82 76.50 -78.00
C ILE A 36 -84.98 77.51 -78.07
N ILE A 37 -84.95 78.57 -77.26
CA ILE A 37 -85.95 79.64 -77.30
C ILE A 37 -85.88 80.35 -78.65
N GLU A 38 -84.69 80.76 -79.12
CA GLU A 38 -84.50 81.39 -80.43
C GLU A 38 -85.00 80.50 -81.58
N LEU A 39 -84.64 79.22 -81.59
CA LEU A 39 -85.12 78.26 -82.59
C LEU A 39 -86.64 78.00 -82.50
N THR A 40 -87.23 78.12 -81.30
CA THR A 40 -88.68 77.99 -81.11
C THR A 40 -89.40 79.25 -81.56
N GLU A 41 -88.84 80.44 -81.32
CA GLU A 41 -89.34 81.72 -81.84
C GLU A 41 -89.24 81.77 -83.38
N GLU A 42 -88.17 81.26 -83.99
CA GLU A 42 -88.05 81.13 -85.45
C GLU A 42 -89.10 80.15 -86.03
N ARG A 43 -89.33 79.02 -85.36
CA ARG A 43 -90.37 78.05 -85.75
C ARG A 43 -91.78 78.64 -85.62
N ASP A 44 -92.06 79.34 -84.53
CA ASP A 44 -93.37 79.92 -84.28
C ASP A 44 -93.61 81.16 -85.18
N SER A 45 -92.55 81.90 -85.53
CA SER A 45 -92.58 82.96 -86.56
C SER A 45 -92.95 82.43 -87.95
N LEU A 46 -92.59 81.19 -88.28
CA LEU A 46 -93.00 80.50 -89.52
C LEU A 46 -94.45 79.98 -89.45
N HIS A 47 -95.00 79.74 -88.25
CA HIS A 47 -96.37 79.24 -88.04
C HIS A 47 -97.48 80.32 -88.07
N PHE A 48 -97.14 81.62 -88.07
CA PHE A 48 -98.12 82.73 -88.15
C PHE A 48 -98.38 83.29 -89.57
N THR A 49 -97.97 82.60 -90.64
CA THR A 49 -98.36 82.98 -92.01
C THR A 49 -99.70 82.32 -92.41
N PRO A 50 -100.78 83.09 -92.70
CA PRO A 50 -102.09 82.53 -93.04
C PRO A 50 -102.10 81.88 -94.45
N PRO A 51 -102.87 80.79 -94.66
CA PRO A 51 -102.94 80.09 -95.94
C PRO A 51 -103.77 80.88 -96.97
N PRO A 52 -103.33 81.07 -98.23
CA PRO A 52 -104.18 81.70 -99.23
C PRO A 52 -105.20 80.71 -99.79
N ALA A 53 -106.47 81.06 -99.61
CA ALA A 53 -107.64 80.39 -100.14
C ALA A 53 -107.72 80.47 -101.68
N LEU A 54 -108.35 79.43 -102.25
CA LEU A 54 -108.83 79.36 -103.62
C LEU A 54 -109.71 80.57 -103.98
N ALA A 55 -109.43 81.20 -105.13
CA ALA A 55 -110.41 82.02 -105.82
C ALA A 55 -110.31 81.86 -107.35
N GLN A 56 -111.50 81.80 -107.92
CA GLN A 56 -111.90 81.42 -109.27
C GLN A 56 -111.33 82.31 -110.40
N SER A 57 -111.26 81.71 -111.60
CA SER A 57 -111.07 82.37 -112.91
C SER A 57 -112.12 83.47 -113.17
N PRO A 58 -111.84 84.44 -114.06
CA PRO A 58 -112.39 84.31 -115.42
C PRO A 58 -111.46 84.79 -116.55
N SER A 59 -111.80 84.31 -117.76
CA SER A 59 -111.21 84.51 -119.08
C SER A 59 -110.65 85.89 -119.42
N GLY A 60 -109.57 85.92 -120.24
CA GLY A 60 -109.13 87.15 -120.91
C GLY A 60 -107.75 87.23 -121.59
N SER A 61 -107.09 86.13 -122.00
CA SER A 61 -106.01 86.07 -123.03
C SER A 61 -104.71 86.93 -122.81
N PRO A 62 -103.62 86.79 -123.62
CA PRO A 62 -102.50 85.91 -123.28
C PRO A 62 -101.09 86.57 -123.38
N GLY A 63 -100.05 85.95 -122.79
CA GLY A 63 -98.67 86.13 -123.28
C GLY A 63 -97.52 86.22 -122.24
N MET A 64 -96.55 85.32 -122.40
CA MET A 64 -95.10 85.53 -122.17
C MET A 64 -94.45 85.54 -120.77
N ARG A 65 -95.14 85.74 -119.63
CA ARG A 65 -94.44 85.86 -118.31
C ARG A 65 -94.33 84.62 -117.42
N ARG A 66 -94.99 83.49 -117.73
CA ARG A 66 -94.92 82.28 -116.89
C ARG A 66 -93.65 81.43 -117.10
N THR A 67 -92.89 81.68 -118.16
CA THR A 67 -91.69 80.89 -118.48
C THR A 67 -90.48 81.29 -117.63
N GLU A 68 -90.29 82.57 -117.34
CA GLU A 68 -89.12 83.07 -116.59
C GLU A 68 -89.16 82.69 -115.10
N SER A 69 -90.29 82.89 -114.42
CA SER A 69 -90.47 82.47 -113.01
C SER A 69 -90.32 80.95 -112.84
N ARG A 70 -90.79 80.16 -113.82
CA ARG A 70 -90.61 78.71 -113.83
C ARG A 70 -89.14 78.31 -114.07
N GLN A 71 -88.38 79.10 -114.83
CA GLN A 71 -86.94 78.89 -115.05
C GLN A 71 -86.12 79.21 -113.80
N HIS A 72 -86.39 80.32 -113.09
CA HIS A 72 -85.73 80.64 -111.82
C HIS A 72 -85.94 79.58 -110.75
N LEU A 73 -87.19 79.14 -110.54
CA LEU A 73 -87.51 78.03 -109.63
C LEU A 73 -86.83 76.71 -110.04
N SER A 74 -86.59 76.49 -111.33
CA SER A 74 -85.88 75.29 -111.81
C SER A 74 -84.38 75.35 -111.50
N VAL A 75 -83.76 76.54 -111.55
CA VAL A 75 -82.35 76.75 -111.19
C VAL A 75 -82.16 76.60 -109.68
N GLU A 76 -83.01 77.24 -108.86
CA GLU A 76 -82.96 77.09 -107.40
C GLU A 76 -83.15 75.63 -106.98
N LEU A 77 -84.07 74.90 -107.62
CA LEU A 77 -84.24 73.47 -107.40
C LEU A 77 -83.01 72.66 -107.83
N ALA A 78 -82.31 73.05 -108.90
CA ALA A 78 -81.08 72.40 -109.34
C ALA A 78 -79.93 72.66 -108.37
N ASP A 79 -79.80 73.88 -107.85
CA ASP A 79 -78.79 74.26 -106.85
C ASP A 79 -79.04 73.57 -105.50
N ALA A 80 -80.29 73.51 -105.05
CA ALA A 80 -80.67 72.75 -103.87
C ALA A 80 -80.35 71.25 -104.05
N LYS A 81 -80.65 70.67 -105.22
CA LYS A 81 -80.28 69.29 -105.55
C LYS A 81 -78.76 69.09 -105.59
N ALA A 82 -77.99 70.05 -106.11
CA ALA A 82 -76.54 70.01 -106.13
C ALA A 82 -75.94 70.10 -104.71
N LYS A 83 -76.49 70.97 -103.86
CA LYS A 83 -76.12 71.07 -102.44
C LYS A 83 -76.43 69.77 -101.69
N ILE A 84 -77.59 69.15 -101.93
CA ILE A 84 -77.93 67.83 -101.36
C ILE A 84 -76.92 66.76 -101.81
N ARG A 85 -76.50 66.75 -103.07
CA ARG A 85 -75.47 65.79 -103.55
C ARG A 85 -74.12 65.99 -102.86
N ARG A 86 -73.67 67.24 -102.70
CA ARG A 86 -72.43 67.55 -101.98
C ARG A 86 -72.49 67.14 -100.52
N LEU A 87 -73.57 67.48 -99.81
CA LEU A 87 -73.76 67.07 -98.42
C LEU A 87 -73.84 65.55 -98.25
N ARG A 88 -74.38 64.82 -99.22
CA ARG A 88 -74.37 63.34 -99.21
C ARG A 88 -72.96 62.78 -99.39
N GLN A 89 -72.20 63.32 -100.35
CA GLN A 89 -70.81 62.93 -100.54
C GLN A 89 -69.95 63.24 -99.29
N GLU A 90 -70.08 64.43 -98.72
CA GLU A 90 -69.39 64.81 -97.48
C GLU A 90 -69.79 63.88 -96.32
N LEU A 91 -71.06 63.49 -96.22
CA LEU A 91 -71.52 62.51 -95.23
C LEU A 91 -70.91 61.12 -95.45
N GLU A 92 -70.82 60.67 -96.69
CA GLU A 92 -70.18 59.39 -97.07
C GLU A 92 -68.68 59.41 -96.71
N GLU A 93 -67.95 60.46 -97.10
CA GLU A 93 -66.52 60.64 -96.77
C GLU A 93 -66.29 60.70 -95.25
N LYS A 94 -67.17 61.40 -94.51
CA LYS A 94 -67.10 61.44 -93.04
C LYS A 94 -67.42 60.09 -92.40
N THR A 95 -68.31 59.30 -93.00
CA THR A 95 -68.64 57.95 -92.54
C THR A 95 -67.45 57.00 -92.75
N GLU A 96 -66.77 57.09 -93.89
CA GLU A 96 -65.55 56.31 -94.16
C GLU A 96 -64.42 56.69 -93.19
N GLN A 97 -64.14 57.98 -93.02
CA GLN A 97 -63.15 58.48 -92.05
C GLN A 97 -63.45 58.01 -90.61
N PHE A 98 -64.73 58.00 -90.22
CA PHE A 98 -65.16 57.50 -88.91
C PHE A 98 -64.91 55.99 -88.76
N LEU A 99 -65.18 55.20 -89.81
CA LEU A 99 -64.93 53.76 -89.78
C LEU A 99 -63.43 53.43 -89.69
N ASP A 100 -62.59 54.14 -90.45
CA ASP A 100 -61.13 54.00 -90.38
C ASP A 100 -60.60 54.35 -88.99
N SER A 101 -61.03 55.50 -88.45
CA SER A 101 -60.66 55.94 -87.10
C SER A 101 -61.10 54.93 -86.04
N LYS A 102 -62.31 54.36 -86.19
CA LYS A 102 -62.82 53.33 -85.28
C LYS A 102 -62.01 52.04 -85.36
N GLN A 103 -61.58 51.64 -86.56
CA GLN A 103 -60.72 50.48 -86.74
C GLN A 103 -59.33 50.70 -86.14
N GLU A 104 -58.73 51.88 -86.32
CA GLU A 104 -57.45 52.25 -85.72
C GLU A 104 -57.53 52.21 -84.18
N VAL A 105 -58.59 52.79 -83.60
CA VAL A 105 -58.82 52.71 -82.15
C VAL A 105 -58.93 51.25 -81.67
N ALA A 106 -59.68 50.40 -82.39
CA ALA A 106 -59.80 48.99 -82.03
C ALA A 106 -58.47 48.22 -82.13
N GLN A 107 -57.63 48.56 -83.10
CA GLN A 107 -56.27 48.00 -83.22
C GLN A 107 -55.38 48.45 -82.06
N LEU A 108 -55.40 49.74 -81.72
CA LEU A 108 -54.65 50.29 -80.59
C LEU A 108 -55.11 49.69 -79.25
N GLU A 109 -56.41 49.47 -79.04
CA GLU A 109 -56.93 48.79 -77.85
C GLU A 109 -56.44 47.34 -77.75
N ALA A 110 -56.36 46.62 -78.87
CA ALA A 110 -55.83 45.26 -78.91
C ALA A 110 -54.33 45.23 -78.59
N GLU A 111 -53.56 46.17 -79.15
CA GLU A 111 -52.14 46.31 -78.86
C GLU A 111 -51.88 46.70 -77.40
N LEU A 112 -52.67 47.61 -76.84
CA LEU A 112 -52.60 47.98 -75.42
C LEU A 112 -52.83 46.76 -74.52
N LYS A 113 -53.85 45.94 -74.81
CA LYS A 113 -54.11 44.71 -74.06
C LYS A 113 -52.95 43.71 -74.17
N ARG A 114 -52.35 43.57 -75.36
CA ARG A 114 -51.18 42.73 -75.58
C ARG A 114 -49.99 43.20 -74.73
N LEU A 115 -49.69 44.50 -74.77
CA LEU A 115 -48.61 45.11 -73.98
C LEU A 115 -48.86 45.02 -72.48
N GLN A 116 -50.11 45.17 -72.03
CA GLN A 116 -50.49 44.97 -70.63
C GLN A 116 -50.24 43.53 -70.18
N GLN A 117 -50.61 42.53 -70.98
CA GLN A 117 -50.35 41.13 -70.67
C GLN A 117 -48.85 40.82 -70.64
N GLU A 118 -48.10 41.33 -71.61
CA GLU A 118 -46.64 41.20 -71.66
C GLU A 118 -45.97 41.81 -70.42
N ASN A 119 -46.40 43.01 -70.00
CA ASN A 119 -45.92 43.66 -68.78
C ASN A 119 -46.23 42.82 -67.52
N MET A 120 -47.43 42.23 -67.43
CA MET A 120 -47.77 41.34 -66.31
C MET A 120 -46.89 40.09 -66.26
N ASN A 121 -46.54 39.51 -67.42
CA ASN A 121 -45.63 38.38 -67.50
C ASN A 121 -44.20 38.79 -67.10
N LEU A 122 -43.69 39.90 -67.63
CA LEU A 122 -42.37 40.44 -67.25
C LEU A 122 -42.28 40.76 -65.75
N LEU A 123 -43.36 41.25 -65.14
CA LEU A 123 -43.44 41.46 -63.69
C LEU A 123 -43.42 40.14 -62.91
N ALA A 124 -44.04 39.07 -63.44
CA ALA A 124 -43.98 37.75 -62.83
C ALA A 124 -42.55 37.17 -62.91
N ASP A 125 -41.89 37.30 -64.06
CA ASP A 125 -40.50 36.86 -64.25
C ASP A 125 -39.53 37.67 -63.36
N ALA A 126 -39.74 38.97 -63.22
CA ALA A 126 -38.95 39.80 -62.30
C ALA A 126 -39.16 39.42 -60.82
N ARG A 127 -40.33 38.87 -60.47
CA ARG A 127 -40.58 38.32 -59.13
C ARG A 127 -39.89 36.98 -58.94
N SER A 128 -39.99 36.04 -59.89
CA SER A 128 -39.32 34.74 -59.78
C SER A 128 -37.80 34.89 -59.76
N ALA A 129 -37.23 35.76 -60.59
CA ALA A 129 -35.80 36.07 -60.59
C ALA A 129 -35.32 36.65 -59.25
N ARG A 130 -36.16 37.43 -58.55
CA ARG A 130 -35.85 37.89 -57.18
C ARG A 130 -35.78 36.73 -56.20
N MET A 131 -36.78 35.84 -56.21
CA MET A 131 -36.79 34.67 -55.32
C MET A 131 -35.56 33.78 -55.52
N TYR A 132 -35.14 33.55 -56.78
CA TYR A 132 -33.92 32.78 -57.05
C TYR A 132 -32.64 33.48 -56.57
N ARG A 133 -32.57 34.82 -56.65
CA ARG A 133 -31.44 35.55 -56.06
C ARG A 133 -31.41 35.41 -54.55
N ASP A 134 -32.55 35.54 -53.88
CA ASP A 134 -32.64 35.38 -52.43
C ASP A 134 -32.24 33.95 -52.00
N GLU A 135 -32.64 32.93 -52.77
CA GLU A 135 -32.23 31.55 -52.54
C GLU A 135 -30.72 31.34 -52.75
N LEU A 136 -30.15 31.92 -53.81
CA LEU A 136 -28.71 31.88 -54.06
C LEU A 136 -27.92 32.57 -52.94
N ASP A 137 -28.40 33.70 -52.43
CA ASP A 137 -27.76 34.42 -51.33
C ASP A 137 -27.84 33.61 -50.02
N ALA A 138 -28.98 32.97 -49.74
CA ALA A 138 -29.10 32.04 -48.61
C ALA A 138 -28.17 30.82 -48.75
N LEU A 139 -27.98 30.30 -49.96
CA LEU A 139 -27.04 29.20 -50.22
C LEU A 139 -25.58 29.64 -50.08
N ARG A 140 -25.23 30.86 -50.51
CA ARG A 140 -23.90 31.45 -50.30
C ARG A 140 -23.59 31.61 -48.82
N GLU A 141 -24.53 32.12 -48.02
CA GLU A 141 -24.34 32.22 -46.56
C GLU A 141 -24.16 30.84 -45.91
N LYS A 142 -24.91 29.83 -46.35
CA LYS A 142 -24.75 28.45 -45.87
C LYS A 142 -23.36 27.90 -46.24
N ALA A 143 -22.88 28.13 -47.46
CA ALA A 143 -21.54 27.70 -47.88
C ALA A 143 -20.45 28.34 -47.00
N VAL A 144 -20.51 29.66 -46.78
CA VAL A 144 -19.57 30.36 -45.90
C VAL A 144 -19.63 29.82 -44.46
N ARG A 145 -20.81 29.42 -43.97
CA ARG A 145 -20.95 28.79 -42.65
C ARG A 145 -20.29 27.41 -42.60
N VAL A 146 -20.43 26.62 -43.65
CA VAL A 146 -19.76 25.31 -43.76
C VAL A 146 -18.25 25.49 -43.73
N ASP A 147 -17.69 26.40 -44.53
CA ASP A 147 -16.23 26.67 -44.55
C ASP A 147 -15.69 27.06 -43.16
N LYS A 148 -16.46 27.84 -42.39
CA LYS A 148 -16.11 28.20 -41.01
C LYS A 148 -16.12 26.99 -40.08
N LEU A 149 -17.16 26.15 -40.16
CA LEU A 149 -17.26 24.93 -39.35
C LEU A 149 -16.15 23.92 -39.72
N GLU A 150 -15.82 23.78 -41.00
CA GLU A 150 -14.70 22.94 -41.44
C GLU A 150 -13.36 23.44 -40.90
N SER A 151 -13.15 24.75 -40.90
CA SER A 151 -11.97 25.38 -40.30
C SER A 151 -11.89 25.13 -38.79
N GLU A 152 -13.01 25.20 -38.07
CA GLU A 152 -13.08 24.89 -36.64
C GLU A 152 -12.81 23.40 -36.36
N VAL A 153 -13.37 22.50 -37.17
CA VAL A 153 -13.10 21.06 -37.07
C VAL A 153 -11.62 20.76 -37.29
N ASN A 154 -10.96 21.41 -38.24
CA ASN A 154 -9.52 21.25 -38.46
C ASN A 154 -8.70 21.74 -37.25
N ARG A 155 -9.06 22.87 -36.66
CA ARG A 155 -8.43 23.35 -35.41
C ARG A 155 -8.63 22.37 -34.24
N TYR A 156 -9.82 21.78 -34.11
CA TYR A 156 -10.06 20.76 -33.08
C TYR A 156 -9.27 19.49 -33.33
N LYS A 157 -9.07 19.08 -34.60
CA LYS A 157 -8.18 17.97 -34.96
C LYS A 157 -6.74 18.28 -34.55
N GLU A 158 -6.20 19.44 -34.89
CA GLU A 158 -4.85 19.84 -34.48
C GLU A 158 -4.70 19.80 -32.95
N ARG A 159 -5.64 20.40 -32.21
CA ARG A 159 -5.65 20.38 -30.75
C ARG A 159 -5.73 18.96 -30.17
N MET A 160 -6.40 18.04 -30.85
CA MET A 160 -6.44 16.64 -30.43
C MET A 160 -5.05 15.99 -30.52
N HIS A 161 -4.29 16.27 -31.59
CA HIS A 161 -2.91 15.78 -31.71
C HIS A 161 -2.01 16.33 -30.59
N ASP A 162 -2.18 17.61 -30.21
CA ASP A 162 -1.45 18.19 -29.08
C ASP A 162 -1.79 17.47 -27.76
N ILE A 163 -3.07 17.15 -27.54
CA ILE A 163 -3.50 16.40 -26.35
C ILE A 163 -2.87 15.00 -26.35
N GLU A 164 -2.83 14.30 -27.48
CA GLU A 164 -2.18 12.99 -27.61
C GLU A 164 -0.69 13.09 -27.32
N PHE A 165 -0.02 14.13 -27.81
CA PHE A 165 1.39 14.41 -27.52
C PHE A 165 1.63 14.63 -26.03
N TYR A 166 0.87 15.52 -25.39
CA TYR A 166 1.02 15.78 -23.95
C TYR A 166 0.65 14.55 -23.11
N LYS A 167 -0.32 13.75 -23.53
CA LYS A 167 -0.65 12.49 -22.89
C LYS A 167 0.53 11.52 -22.94
N ALA A 168 1.12 11.32 -24.12
CA ALA A 168 2.31 10.49 -24.28
C ALA A 168 3.47 10.99 -23.41
N ARG A 169 3.71 12.31 -23.38
CA ARG A 169 4.73 12.93 -22.53
C ARG A 169 4.49 12.72 -21.03
N VAL A 170 3.23 12.79 -20.60
CA VAL A 170 2.84 12.53 -19.20
C VAL A 170 3.06 11.07 -18.84
N GLU A 171 2.74 10.12 -19.72
CA GLU A 171 2.99 8.70 -19.47
C GLU A 171 4.49 8.39 -19.39
N GLU A 172 5.31 8.94 -20.30
CA GLU A 172 6.78 8.84 -20.22
C GLU A 172 7.31 9.37 -18.89
N LEU A 173 6.86 10.55 -18.45
CA LEU A 173 7.26 11.11 -17.16
C LEU A 173 6.77 10.28 -15.96
N LYS A 174 5.65 9.58 -16.07
CA LYS A 174 5.19 8.66 -15.02
C LYS A 174 6.08 7.43 -14.94
N GLU A 175 6.47 6.87 -16.09
CA GLU A 175 7.40 5.74 -16.17
C GLU A 175 8.78 6.14 -15.59
N ASP A 176 9.31 7.29 -15.98
CA ASP A 176 10.55 7.84 -15.43
C ASP A 176 10.46 8.02 -13.90
N ASN A 177 9.36 8.60 -13.40
CA ASN A 177 9.14 8.76 -11.96
C ASN A 177 9.03 7.42 -11.22
N GLN A 178 8.41 6.42 -11.84
CA GLN A 178 8.30 5.08 -11.28
C GLN A 178 9.69 4.44 -11.14
N VAL A 179 10.54 4.52 -12.18
CA VAL A 179 11.92 4.03 -12.12
C VAL A 179 12.74 4.78 -11.07
N LEU A 180 12.54 6.10 -10.92
CA LEU A 180 13.18 6.89 -9.87
C LEU A 180 12.73 6.47 -8.47
N LEU A 181 11.44 6.17 -8.27
CA LEU A 181 10.91 5.66 -7.00
C LEU A 181 11.48 4.28 -6.67
N GLU A 182 11.55 3.37 -7.64
CA GLU A 182 12.17 2.05 -7.46
C GLU A 182 13.65 2.16 -7.10
N THR A 183 14.38 3.06 -7.79
CA THR A 183 15.79 3.35 -7.49
C THR A 183 15.95 3.93 -6.09
N LYS A 184 15.04 4.84 -5.68
CA LYS A 184 15.02 5.42 -4.34
C LYS A 184 14.82 4.34 -3.28
N ILE A 185 13.81 3.48 -3.43
CA ILE A 185 13.53 2.39 -2.48
C ILE A 185 14.74 1.46 -2.36
N MET A 186 15.34 1.06 -3.49
CA MET A 186 16.55 0.25 -3.50
C MET A 186 17.71 0.92 -2.72
N LEU A 187 17.90 2.23 -2.88
CA LEU A 187 18.93 2.98 -2.15
C LEU A 187 18.62 3.11 -0.66
N GLU A 188 17.34 3.28 -0.29
CA GLU A 188 16.88 3.28 1.10
C GLU A 188 17.15 1.91 1.77
N ASP A 189 16.86 0.80 1.09
CA ASP A 189 17.16 -0.55 1.57
C ASP A 189 18.67 -0.78 1.73
N GLN A 190 19.49 -0.30 0.78
CA GLN A 190 20.95 -0.36 0.89
C GLN A 190 21.47 0.45 2.09
N LEU A 191 20.91 1.64 2.32
CA LEU A 191 21.26 2.50 3.44
C LEU A 191 20.87 1.84 4.77
N GLU A 192 19.68 1.25 4.85
CA GLU A 192 19.21 0.54 6.04
C GLU A 192 20.07 -0.68 6.32
N GLY A 193 20.42 -1.45 5.28
CA GLY A 193 21.38 -2.54 5.41
C GLY A 193 22.77 -2.07 5.87
N ALA A 194 23.23 -0.89 5.45
CA ALA A 194 24.49 -0.31 5.92
C ALA A 194 24.42 0.14 7.38
N ARG A 195 23.29 0.73 7.82
CA ARG A 195 23.04 1.07 9.23
C ARG A 195 23.02 -0.17 10.11
N GLY A 196 22.30 -1.22 9.72
CA GLY A 196 22.29 -2.48 10.47
C GLY A 196 23.67 -3.12 10.61
N ARG A 197 24.53 -3.05 9.58
CA ARG A 197 25.94 -3.48 9.69
C ARG A 197 26.74 -2.61 10.65
N SER A 198 26.53 -1.30 10.61
CA SER A 198 27.16 -0.36 11.55
C SER A 198 26.74 -0.65 12.99
N ASP A 199 25.46 -0.88 13.25
CA ASP A 199 24.97 -1.21 14.60
C ASP A 199 25.60 -2.51 15.09
N LYS A 200 25.72 -3.52 14.21
CA LYS A 200 26.40 -4.78 14.57
C LYS A 200 27.88 -4.57 14.86
N LEU A 201 28.56 -3.68 14.13
CA LEU A 201 29.94 -3.31 14.41
C LEU A 201 30.05 -2.69 15.82
N HIS A 202 29.16 -1.76 16.18
CA HIS A 202 29.15 -1.12 17.50
C HIS A 202 28.91 -2.13 18.64
N GLU A 203 28.02 -3.11 18.44
CA GLU A 203 27.84 -4.21 19.40
C GLU A 203 29.12 -5.03 19.59
N LEU A 204 29.78 -5.41 18.49
CA LEU A 204 31.03 -6.17 18.54
C LEU A 204 32.17 -5.36 19.17
N GLU A 205 32.25 -4.07 18.92
CA GLU A 205 33.21 -3.17 19.58
C GLU A 205 32.96 -3.10 21.10
N LYS A 206 31.70 -3.03 21.52
CA LYS A 206 31.33 -3.08 22.94
C LYS A 206 31.75 -4.39 23.59
N GLU A 207 31.49 -5.54 22.96
CA GLU A 207 31.94 -6.85 23.43
C GLU A 207 33.47 -6.92 23.50
N ASN A 208 34.17 -6.39 22.49
CA ASN A 208 35.63 -6.35 22.46
C ASN A 208 36.20 -5.54 23.63
N ILE A 209 35.62 -4.38 23.94
CA ILE A 209 36.01 -3.58 25.12
C ILE A 209 35.76 -4.36 26.42
N GLN A 210 34.65 -5.08 26.54
CA GLN A 210 34.36 -5.91 27.71
C GLN A 210 35.38 -7.05 27.88
N PHE A 211 35.75 -7.72 26.79
CA PHE A 211 36.79 -8.75 26.84
C PHE A 211 38.16 -8.18 27.17
N LYS A 212 38.52 -7.00 26.64
CA LYS A 212 39.76 -6.30 27.02
C LYS A 212 39.79 -5.97 28.52
N ALA A 213 38.69 -5.48 29.08
CA ALA A 213 38.59 -5.22 30.52
C ALA A 213 38.77 -6.51 31.33
N LYS A 214 38.09 -7.59 30.93
CA LYS A 214 38.21 -8.89 31.61
C LYS A 214 39.64 -9.46 31.55
N ILE A 215 40.33 -9.31 30.42
CA ILE A 215 41.73 -9.71 30.29
C ILE A 215 42.59 -8.89 31.26
N HIS A 216 42.38 -7.58 31.33
CA HIS A 216 43.12 -6.72 32.26
C HIS A 216 42.90 -7.11 33.73
N ASP A 217 41.67 -7.43 34.12
CA ASP A 217 41.36 -7.92 35.48
C ASP A 217 42.11 -9.22 35.79
N MET A 218 42.12 -10.18 34.85
CA MET A 218 42.86 -11.44 35.00
C MET A 218 44.37 -11.23 35.04
N GLU A 219 44.91 -10.28 34.27
CA GLU A 219 46.33 -9.91 34.32
C GLU A 219 46.68 -9.32 35.68
N MET A 220 45.81 -8.48 36.25
CA MET A 220 46.00 -7.90 37.58
C MET A 220 45.96 -8.97 38.68
N GLU A 221 45.01 -9.92 38.63
CA GLU A 221 44.98 -11.08 39.53
C GLU A 221 46.27 -11.91 39.42
N ARG A 222 46.70 -12.23 38.20
CA ARG A 222 47.95 -12.97 37.96
C ARG A 222 49.16 -12.22 38.52
N ASP A 223 49.21 -10.90 38.40
CA ASP A 223 50.31 -10.09 38.91
C ASP A 223 50.29 -10.01 40.46
N ILE A 224 49.11 -10.04 41.08
CA ILE A 224 48.96 -10.19 42.54
C ILE A 224 49.47 -11.56 42.99
N ASP A 225 49.05 -12.64 42.32
CA ASP A 225 49.50 -14.00 42.62
C ASP A 225 51.02 -14.13 42.46
N ARG A 226 51.58 -13.52 41.41
CA ARG A 226 53.04 -13.47 41.19
C ARG A 226 53.76 -12.81 42.35
N LYS A 227 53.32 -11.62 42.77
CA LYS A 227 53.89 -10.94 43.95
C LYS A 227 53.78 -11.79 45.21
N ARG A 228 52.65 -12.49 45.39
CA ARG A 228 52.46 -13.37 46.53
C ARG A 228 53.42 -14.56 46.52
N ILE A 229 53.69 -15.13 45.34
CA ILE A 229 54.70 -16.19 45.18
C ILE A 229 56.09 -15.64 45.49
N GLU A 230 56.43 -14.45 44.99
CA GLU A 230 57.70 -13.78 45.28
C GLU A 230 57.88 -13.56 46.80
N GLU A 231 56.88 -13.02 47.49
CA GLU A 231 56.88 -12.86 48.96
C GLU A 231 57.12 -14.19 49.69
N LEU A 232 56.42 -15.26 49.29
CA LEU A 232 56.58 -16.58 49.89
C LEU A 232 57.96 -17.18 49.61
N MET A 233 58.53 -16.94 48.43
CA MET A 233 59.89 -17.35 48.10
C MET A 233 60.93 -16.60 48.94
N GLU A 234 60.75 -15.30 49.14
CA GLU A 234 61.60 -14.49 50.03
C GLU A 234 61.50 -14.96 51.49
N GLU A 235 60.28 -15.20 51.99
CA GLU A 235 60.06 -15.76 53.32
C GLU A 235 60.73 -17.13 53.45
N ASN A 236 60.54 -18.03 52.48
CA ASN A 236 61.14 -19.36 52.50
C ASN A 236 62.68 -19.29 52.46
N MET A 237 63.25 -18.42 51.64
CA MET A 237 64.71 -18.17 51.61
C MET A 237 65.19 -17.62 52.95
N SER A 238 64.45 -16.70 53.57
CA SER A 238 64.80 -16.15 54.89
C SER A 238 64.78 -17.21 55.99
N LEU A 239 63.81 -18.14 55.94
CA LEU A 239 63.70 -19.28 56.85
C LEU A 239 64.83 -20.28 56.62
N GLU A 240 65.15 -20.61 55.37
CA GLU A 240 66.30 -21.47 55.03
C GLU A 240 67.62 -20.85 55.51
N MET A 241 67.80 -19.54 55.32
CA MET A 241 68.96 -18.81 55.81
C MET A 241 69.01 -18.79 57.34
N ALA A 242 67.89 -18.57 58.03
CA ALA A 242 67.82 -18.62 59.50
C ALA A 242 68.06 -20.04 60.03
N GLN A 243 67.54 -21.07 59.37
CA GLN A 243 67.80 -22.47 59.70
C GLN A 243 69.28 -22.80 59.51
N LYS A 244 69.87 -22.39 58.39
CA LYS A 244 71.30 -22.59 58.11
C LYS A 244 72.16 -21.82 59.11
N GLN A 245 71.82 -20.57 59.42
CA GLN A 245 72.50 -19.78 60.46
C GLN A 245 72.39 -20.46 61.82
N SER A 246 71.22 -20.95 62.22
CA SER A 246 71.04 -21.71 63.46
C SER A 246 71.85 -23.00 63.47
N MET A 247 71.94 -23.69 62.33
CA MET A 247 72.77 -24.89 62.17
C MET A 247 74.26 -24.55 62.24
N ASP A 248 74.70 -23.47 61.58
CA ASP A 248 76.06 -22.96 61.60
C ASP A 248 76.43 -22.44 63.00
N GLU A 249 75.52 -21.78 63.71
CA GLU A 249 75.65 -21.38 65.12
C GLU A 249 75.72 -22.60 66.03
N SER A 250 74.97 -23.68 65.75
CA SER A 250 75.05 -24.93 66.51
C SER A 250 76.35 -25.68 66.23
N LEU A 251 76.83 -25.66 64.98
CA LEU A 251 78.15 -26.16 64.60
C LEU A 251 79.26 -25.30 65.19
N HIS A 252 79.06 -23.98 65.26
CA HIS A 252 79.99 -23.03 65.86
C HIS A 252 79.99 -23.14 67.38
N LEU A 253 78.84 -23.33 68.05
CA LEU A 253 78.77 -23.68 69.47
C LEU A 253 79.36 -25.06 69.71
N GLY A 254 79.17 -26.03 68.81
CA GLY A 254 79.81 -27.34 68.87
C GLY A 254 81.33 -27.22 68.74
N TRP A 255 81.79 -26.35 67.82
CA TRP A 255 83.19 -26.00 67.63
C TRP A 255 83.73 -25.17 68.79
N GLU A 256 82.98 -24.23 69.37
CA GLU A 256 83.34 -23.43 70.54
C GLU A 256 83.34 -24.31 71.79
N LEU A 257 82.45 -25.28 71.93
CA LEU A 257 82.51 -26.32 72.96
C LEU A 257 83.73 -27.22 72.73
N GLU A 258 84.06 -27.54 71.47
CA GLU A 258 85.27 -28.29 71.13
C GLU A 258 86.57 -27.45 71.33
N GLN A 259 86.53 -26.14 71.14
CA GLN A 259 87.61 -25.17 71.36
C GLN A 259 87.69 -24.69 72.81
N LEU A 260 86.60 -24.74 73.57
CA LEU A 260 86.59 -24.63 75.03
C LEU A 260 87.08 -25.95 75.65
N SER A 261 86.95 -27.08 74.94
CA SER A 261 87.65 -28.34 75.26
C SER A 261 89.12 -28.37 74.78
N LYS A 262 89.49 -27.52 73.80
CA LYS A 262 90.83 -27.33 73.24
C LYS A 262 91.19 -25.84 73.16
N THR A 263 91.24 -25.17 74.31
CA THR A 263 91.91 -23.86 74.55
C THR A 263 91.61 -22.62 73.66
N SER A 264 91.16 -21.53 74.31
CA SER A 264 91.59 -20.10 74.21
C SER A 264 91.96 -19.45 72.85
N ASP A 265 91.34 -18.28 72.62
CA ASP A 265 91.81 -17.06 71.90
C ASP A 265 91.12 -16.64 70.57
N LEU A 266 90.98 -15.29 70.45
CA LEU A 266 90.10 -14.45 69.61
C LEU A 266 90.36 -14.42 68.07
N PRO A 267 89.41 -13.87 67.26
CA PRO A 267 89.41 -13.85 65.78
C PRO A 267 89.66 -12.47 65.11
N GLU A 268 89.86 -12.44 63.78
CA GLU A 268 89.88 -11.21 62.96
C GLU A 268 89.16 -11.37 61.60
N THR A 269 88.37 -10.33 61.25
CA THR A 269 87.47 -10.09 60.08
C THR A 269 88.16 -10.00 58.70
N PRO A 270 87.45 -9.95 57.52
CA PRO A 270 87.24 -8.62 56.84
C PRO A 270 86.09 -8.47 55.78
N GLN A 271 85.82 -7.20 55.41
CA GLN A 271 84.86 -6.64 54.41
C GLN A 271 85.37 -6.56 52.93
N LYS A 272 84.48 -6.23 51.96
CA LYS A 272 84.76 -5.99 50.50
C LYS A 272 84.10 -4.72 49.90
N SER A 273 84.49 -4.36 48.65
CA SER A 273 84.83 -3.02 48.12
C SER A 273 84.07 -2.54 46.84
N LEU A 274 84.07 -1.21 46.66
CA LEU A 274 83.47 -0.19 45.75
C LEU A 274 83.42 -0.43 44.21
N GLY A 275 83.72 -1.62 43.70
CA GLY A 275 83.82 -1.86 42.24
C GLY A 275 82.48 -2.00 41.49
N HIS A 276 81.37 -2.24 42.21
CA HIS A 276 80.08 -2.60 41.61
C HIS A 276 79.24 -1.40 41.15
N GLU A 277 79.39 -0.22 41.75
CA GLU A 277 78.51 0.94 41.45
C GLU A 277 78.75 1.58 40.07
N VAL A 278 79.97 1.45 39.53
CA VAL A 278 80.34 2.13 38.26
C VAL A 278 79.78 1.40 37.03
N ASN A 279 79.55 0.10 37.14
CA ASN A 279 79.01 -0.70 36.02
C ASN A 279 77.49 -0.49 35.83
N GLU A 280 76.77 -0.17 36.91
CA GLU A 280 75.33 0.03 36.91
C GLU A 280 74.90 1.33 36.22
N LEU A 281 75.66 2.42 36.42
CA LEU A 281 75.33 3.73 35.87
C LEU A 281 75.51 3.83 34.35
N THR A 282 76.38 3.00 33.77
CA THR A 282 76.68 3.04 32.34
C THR A 282 75.63 2.29 31.52
N SER A 283 75.09 1.18 32.04
CA SER A 283 74.05 0.39 31.37
C SER A 283 72.67 1.07 31.38
N SER A 284 72.36 1.88 32.39
CA SER A 284 71.07 2.60 32.49
C SER A 284 70.87 3.68 31.40
N ARG A 285 71.97 4.31 30.94
CA ARG A 285 71.90 5.40 29.95
C ARG A 285 71.73 4.91 28.52
N LEU A 286 72.22 3.71 28.19
CA LEU A 286 72.10 3.10 26.87
C LEU A 286 70.65 2.67 26.57
N LEU A 287 69.97 2.08 27.56
CA LEU A 287 68.60 1.59 27.43
C LEU A 287 67.58 2.71 27.16
N LYS A 288 67.77 3.90 27.75
CA LYS A 288 66.88 5.06 27.53
C LYS A 288 66.91 5.58 26.10
N LEU A 289 68.09 5.62 25.48
CA LEU A 289 68.25 6.07 24.09
C LEU A 289 67.70 5.05 23.08
N GLU A 290 67.69 3.78 23.45
CA GLU A 290 67.15 2.69 22.62
C GLU A 290 65.60 2.73 22.59
N MET A 291 64.97 3.08 23.72
CA MET A 291 63.52 3.26 23.80
C MET A 291 63.02 4.49 23.00
N GLU A 292 63.73 5.61 23.05
CA GLU A 292 63.35 6.82 22.29
C GLU A 292 63.38 6.59 20.78
N ASN A 293 64.32 5.78 20.29
CA ASN A 293 64.46 5.48 18.87
C ASN A 293 63.32 4.56 18.35
N GLN A 294 62.84 3.64 19.18
CA GLN A 294 61.67 2.81 18.85
C GLN A 294 60.36 3.61 18.78
N THR A 295 60.17 4.61 19.63
CA THR A 295 58.99 5.50 19.60
C THR A 295 58.95 6.42 18.38
N LEU A 296 60.12 6.84 17.88
CA LEU A 296 60.20 7.66 16.66
C LEU A 296 59.94 6.82 15.39
N LEU A 297 60.29 5.54 15.38
CA LEU A 297 59.97 4.64 14.25
C LEU A 297 58.48 4.33 14.14
N THR A 298 57.78 4.18 15.27
CA THR A 298 56.34 3.91 15.29
C THR A 298 55.52 5.11 14.82
N THR A 299 55.90 6.33 15.20
CA THR A 299 55.23 7.56 14.73
C THR A 299 55.44 7.82 13.23
N VAL A 300 56.56 7.41 12.65
CA VAL A 300 56.80 7.49 11.19
C VAL A 300 55.93 6.47 10.42
N GLU A 301 55.72 5.27 10.96
CA GLU A 301 54.87 4.24 10.36
C GLU A 301 53.38 4.66 10.36
N GLU A 302 52.91 5.30 11.44
CA GLU A 302 51.55 5.85 11.55
C GLU A 302 51.28 6.98 10.54
N LEU A 303 52.25 7.87 10.31
CA LEU A 303 52.14 8.94 9.30
C LEU A 303 52.14 8.39 7.86
N ARG A 304 52.83 7.27 7.59
CA ARG A 304 52.77 6.58 6.30
C ARG A 304 51.41 5.93 6.05
N ASN A 305 50.78 5.37 7.08
CA ASN A 305 49.45 4.78 6.96
C ASN A 305 48.35 5.84 6.74
N ALA A 306 48.49 7.04 7.32
CA ALA A 306 47.59 8.17 7.05
C ALA A 306 47.68 8.67 5.58
N MET A 307 48.87 8.60 4.96
CA MET A 307 49.06 8.94 3.54
C MET A 307 48.45 7.91 2.56
N GLY A 308 48.21 6.67 3.01
CA GLY A 308 47.54 5.61 2.23
C GLY A 308 46.05 5.89 1.93
N SER A 309 45.44 6.91 2.52
CA SER A 309 44.05 7.33 2.26
C SER A 309 43.87 8.14 0.95
N THR A 310 44.89 8.21 0.10
CA THR A 310 44.87 8.95 -1.18
C THR A 310 43.98 8.28 -2.25
N GLU A 311 43.67 6.99 -2.13
CA GLU A 311 42.76 6.29 -3.06
C GLU A 311 41.31 6.77 -2.95
N GLY A 312 40.84 7.12 -1.75
CA GLY A 312 39.50 7.66 -1.52
C GLY A 312 39.29 9.07 -2.08
N ALA A 313 40.34 9.92 -1.98
CA ALA A 313 40.32 11.26 -2.55
C ALA A 313 40.34 11.21 -4.10
N ASN A 314 41.15 10.33 -4.68
CA ASN A 314 41.21 10.11 -6.12
C ASN A 314 39.89 9.58 -6.69
N ALA A 315 39.20 8.67 -6.00
CA ALA A 315 37.90 8.16 -6.42
C ALA A 315 36.80 9.24 -6.44
N LYS A 316 36.86 10.21 -5.53
CA LYS A 316 35.91 11.34 -5.48
C LYS A 316 36.18 12.36 -6.59
N ILE A 317 37.45 12.64 -6.88
CA ILE A 317 37.85 13.49 -8.01
C ILE A 317 37.42 12.88 -9.35
N LEU A 318 37.60 11.57 -9.53
CA LEU A 318 37.23 10.87 -10.77
C LEU A 318 35.71 10.83 -11.01
N LYS A 319 34.90 10.83 -9.94
CA LYS A 319 33.43 10.96 -10.03
C LYS A 319 33.04 12.38 -10.45
N MET A 320 33.65 13.40 -9.87
CA MET A 320 33.41 14.79 -10.25
C MET A 320 33.83 15.09 -11.69
N GLU A 321 34.95 14.52 -12.18
CA GLU A 321 35.35 14.65 -13.59
C GLU A 321 34.35 14.03 -14.57
N LYS A 322 33.81 12.85 -14.26
CA LYS A 322 32.78 12.20 -15.08
C LYS A 322 31.48 13.00 -15.13
N GLU A 323 31.10 13.60 -14.00
CA GLU A 323 29.93 14.47 -13.91
C GLU A 323 30.16 15.76 -14.71
N ASN A 324 31.34 16.35 -14.61
CA ASN A 324 31.70 17.55 -15.36
C ASN A 324 31.70 17.29 -16.88
N GLN A 325 32.25 16.16 -17.34
CA GLN A 325 32.16 15.73 -18.75
C GLN A 325 30.72 15.50 -19.22
N ARG A 326 29.85 14.98 -18.36
CA ARG A 326 28.44 14.76 -18.69
C ARG A 326 27.69 16.09 -18.83
N LEU A 327 28.00 17.07 -17.98
CA LEU A 327 27.45 18.42 -18.06
C LEU A 327 27.97 19.17 -19.29
N SER A 328 29.27 19.07 -19.63
CA SER A 328 29.83 19.65 -20.86
C SER A 328 29.15 19.10 -22.12
N LYS A 329 28.91 17.79 -22.20
CA LYS A 329 28.19 17.19 -23.35
C LYS A 329 26.73 17.62 -23.44
N LYS A 330 26.08 17.93 -22.31
CA LYS A 330 24.72 18.48 -22.31
C LYS A 330 24.72 19.94 -22.78
N LEU A 331 25.70 20.73 -22.36
CA LEU A 331 25.90 22.10 -22.82
C LEU A 331 26.12 22.16 -24.35
N GLU A 332 26.99 21.31 -24.90
CA GLU A 332 27.23 21.24 -26.35
C GLU A 332 25.95 20.90 -27.15
N LYS A 333 25.10 20.00 -26.63
CA LYS A 333 23.83 19.67 -27.28
C LYS A 333 22.84 20.84 -27.25
N ILE A 334 22.72 21.51 -26.11
CA ILE A 334 21.85 22.69 -25.97
C ILE A 334 22.35 23.84 -26.87
N GLU A 335 23.67 24.04 -26.98
CA GLU A 335 24.22 25.02 -27.92
C GLU A 335 23.92 24.67 -29.38
N ALA A 336 24.03 23.40 -29.77
CA ALA A 336 23.68 22.95 -31.12
C ALA A 336 22.18 23.14 -31.42
N GLU A 337 21.31 22.82 -30.47
CA GLU A 337 19.85 23.03 -30.57
C GLU A 337 19.51 24.52 -30.69
N LEU A 338 20.15 25.39 -29.89
CA LEU A 338 20.02 26.85 -29.98
C LEU A 338 20.47 27.41 -31.33
N ILE A 339 21.56 26.89 -31.90
CA ILE A 339 22.02 27.28 -33.24
C ILE A 339 20.99 26.83 -34.30
N HIS A 340 20.45 25.62 -34.16
CA HIS A 340 19.44 25.09 -35.09
C HIS A 340 18.12 25.88 -35.05
N GLU A 341 17.62 26.21 -33.85
CA GLU A 341 16.44 27.08 -33.69
C GLU A 341 16.70 28.47 -34.27
N ARG A 342 17.89 29.05 -34.04
CA ARG A 342 18.24 30.38 -34.56
C ARG A 342 18.25 30.39 -36.10
N LEU A 343 18.73 29.33 -36.74
CA LEU A 343 18.69 29.17 -38.20
C LEU A 343 17.25 29.01 -38.72
N THR A 344 16.41 28.25 -38.00
CA THR A 344 15.00 28.00 -38.37
C THR A 344 14.14 29.26 -38.20
N ILE A 345 14.39 30.06 -37.16
CA ILE A 345 13.77 31.37 -36.99
C ILE A 345 14.22 32.31 -38.10
N GLY A 346 15.51 32.30 -38.45
CA GLY A 346 16.05 33.10 -39.56
C GLY A 346 15.39 32.79 -40.91
N SER A 347 15.20 31.51 -41.25
CA SER A 347 14.52 31.12 -42.49
C SER A 347 13.04 31.49 -42.49
N SER A 348 12.36 31.35 -41.35
CA SER A 348 10.96 31.77 -41.18
C SER A 348 10.78 33.28 -41.30
N GLN A 349 11.72 34.06 -40.74
CA GLN A 349 11.75 35.53 -40.85
C GLN A 349 11.92 35.95 -42.31
N GLN A 350 12.82 35.29 -43.05
CA GLN A 350 13.06 35.60 -44.46
C GLN A 350 11.85 35.29 -45.34
N MET A 351 11.14 34.18 -45.08
CA MET A 351 9.89 33.86 -45.77
C MET A 351 8.80 34.90 -45.46
N SER A 352 8.74 35.41 -44.22
CA SER A 352 7.83 36.50 -43.83
C SER A 352 8.16 37.81 -44.56
N ASP A 353 9.43 38.16 -44.69
CA ASP A 353 9.87 39.37 -45.40
C ASP A 353 9.53 39.30 -46.90
N ASP A 354 9.67 38.13 -47.51
CA ASP A 354 9.35 37.93 -48.93
C ASP A 354 7.83 37.97 -49.18
N LEU A 355 7.01 37.38 -48.30
CA LEU A 355 5.55 37.52 -48.34
C LEU A 355 5.10 38.97 -48.15
N MET A 356 5.77 39.75 -47.29
CA MET A 356 5.48 41.17 -47.11
C MET A 356 5.81 42.00 -48.36
N LYS A 357 6.87 41.66 -49.09
CA LYS A 357 7.19 42.29 -50.38
C LYS A 357 6.14 41.94 -51.45
N GLU A 358 5.73 40.68 -51.55
CA GLU A 358 4.69 40.24 -52.50
C GLU A 358 3.36 40.93 -52.21
N LYS A 359 2.96 41.00 -50.93
CA LYS A 359 1.78 41.75 -50.50
C LYS A 359 1.84 43.22 -50.93
N SER A 360 2.96 43.91 -50.72
CA SER A 360 3.11 45.30 -51.15
C SER A 360 3.04 45.46 -52.68
N GLN A 361 3.52 44.48 -53.44
CA GLN A 361 3.43 44.49 -54.90
C GLN A 361 1.98 44.29 -55.38
N LEU A 362 1.24 43.37 -54.79
CA LEU A 362 -0.18 43.15 -55.09
C LEU A 362 -1.04 44.37 -54.75
N GLU A 363 -0.77 45.03 -53.62
CA GLU A 363 -1.45 46.28 -53.24
C GLU A 363 -1.24 47.39 -54.29
N LYS A 364 -0.03 47.53 -54.83
CA LYS A 364 0.26 48.48 -55.93
C LYS A 364 -0.47 48.14 -57.24
N ILE A 365 -0.59 46.85 -57.55
CA ILE A 365 -1.33 46.38 -58.73
C ILE A 365 -2.83 46.67 -58.58
N ILE A 366 -3.39 46.47 -57.38
CA ILE A 366 -4.80 46.79 -57.11
C ILE A 366 -5.06 48.28 -57.24
N GLU A 367 -4.18 49.13 -56.71
CA GLU A 367 -4.35 50.59 -56.79
C GLU A 367 -4.29 51.10 -58.23
N THR A 368 -3.34 50.60 -59.02
CA THR A 368 -3.25 50.95 -60.46
C THR A 368 -4.45 50.47 -61.28
N LEU A 369 -5.03 49.30 -60.96
CA LEU A 369 -6.26 48.82 -61.59
C LEU A 369 -7.48 49.68 -61.20
N ARG A 370 -7.57 50.12 -59.94
CA ARG A 370 -8.62 51.04 -59.47
C ARG A 370 -8.56 52.36 -60.21
N GLU A 371 -7.40 53.00 -60.26
CA GLU A 371 -7.24 54.28 -60.99
C GLU A 371 -7.59 54.14 -62.49
N ASN A 372 -7.28 52.99 -63.10
CA ASN A 372 -7.61 52.75 -64.50
C ASN A 372 -9.13 52.60 -64.72
N SER A 373 -9.81 51.89 -63.83
CA SER A 373 -11.27 51.77 -63.86
C SER A 373 -11.98 53.11 -63.63
N GLU A 374 -11.45 53.94 -62.73
CA GLU A 374 -12.01 55.27 -62.45
C GLU A 374 -11.83 56.22 -63.64
N ARG A 375 -10.67 56.16 -64.33
CA ARG A 375 -10.45 56.89 -65.59
C ARG A 375 -11.41 56.43 -66.69
N GLN A 376 -11.71 55.14 -66.79
CA GLN A 376 -12.64 54.61 -67.78
C GLN A 376 -14.09 55.05 -67.51
N ILE A 377 -14.51 55.09 -66.25
CA ILE A 377 -15.84 55.58 -65.86
C ILE A 377 -15.99 57.07 -66.21
N LYS A 378 -15.01 57.92 -65.88
CA LYS A 378 -15.04 59.35 -66.22
C LYS A 378 -15.10 59.59 -67.74
N GLY A 379 -14.44 58.75 -68.54
CA GLY A 379 -14.53 58.83 -70.00
C GLY A 379 -15.93 58.53 -70.52
N LEU A 380 -16.58 57.48 -69.99
CA LEU A 380 -17.94 57.10 -70.37
C LEU A 380 -18.98 58.13 -69.92
N GLU A 381 -18.81 58.76 -68.76
CA GLU A 381 -19.69 59.83 -68.28
C GLU A 381 -19.66 61.05 -69.21
N GLN A 382 -18.47 61.48 -69.66
CA GLN A 382 -18.32 62.59 -70.60
C GLN A 382 -18.93 62.30 -71.97
N GLU A 383 -18.80 61.07 -72.48
CA GLU A 383 -19.41 60.67 -73.76
C GLU A 383 -20.95 60.65 -73.68
N ASN A 384 -21.50 60.20 -72.55
CA ASN A 384 -22.93 60.18 -72.31
C ASN A 384 -23.52 61.61 -72.24
N GLU A 385 -22.79 62.55 -71.64
CA GLU A 385 -23.17 63.96 -71.62
C GLU A 385 -23.15 64.58 -73.05
N HIS A 386 -22.15 64.23 -73.85
CA HIS A 386 -22.01 64.69 -75.24
C HIS A 386 -23.12 64.16 -76.17
N LEU A 387 -23.55 62.90 -75.98
CA LEU A 387 -24.67 62.29 -76.72
C LEU A 387 -26.01 62.94 -76.34
N ASN A 388 -26.22 63.23 -75.06
CA ASN A 388 -27.43 63.91 -74.59
C ASN A 388 -27.58 65.33 -75.17
N GLN A 389 -26.47 66.08 -75.27
CA GLN A 389 -26.47 67.40 -75.94
C GLN A 389 -26.80 67.29 -77.44
N THR A 390 -26.34 66.24 -78.10
CA THR A 390 -26.61 66.00 -79.52
C THR A 390 -28.08 65.65 -79.78
N ILE A 391 -28.69 64.86 -78.91
CA ILE A 391 -30.12 64.51 -78.97
C ILE A 391 -31.00 65.74 -78.75
N ALA A 392 -30.66 66.62 -77.81
CA ALA A 392 -31.37 67.89 -77.60
C ALA A 392 -31.33 68.77 -78.86
N SER A 393 -30.17 68.82 -79.53
CA SER A 393 -29.94 69.60 -80.77
C SER A 393 -30.70 69.06 -81.99
N LEU A 394 -31.03 67.77 -82.00
CA LEU A 394 -31.80 67.13 -83.08
C LEU A 394 -33.32 67.29 -82.87
N ARG A 395 -33.78 67.25 -81.62
CA ARG A 395 -35.20 67.50 -81.27
C ARG A 395 -35.65 68.93 -81.60
N GLN A 396 -34.75 69.92 -81.51
CA GLN A 396 -35.05 71.31 -81.88
C GLN A 396 -35.18 71.51 -83.41
N ARG A 397 -34.56 70.65 -84.24
CA ARG A 397 -34.60 70.75 -85.71
C ARG A 397 -35.84 70.12 -86.35
N SER A 398 -36.45 69.10 -85.72
CA SER A 398 -37.63 68.44 -86.30
C SER A 398 -38.91 69.29 -86.20
N GLN A 399 -38.93 70.31 -85.33
CA GLN A 399 -40.13 71.12 -85.08
C GLN A 399 -40.37 72.26 -86.10
N ILE A 400 -39.42 72.56 -87.02
CA ILE A 400 -39.48 73.71 -87.96
C ILE A 400 -39.84 73.30 -89.42
N SER A 401 -39.98 72.00 -89.74
CA SER A 401 -40.14 71.52 -91.14
C SER A 401 -41.60 71.21 -91.57
N ALA A 402 -42.60 71.54 -90.75
CA ALA A 402 -44.00 71.22 -91.03
C ALA A 402 -44.77 72.32 -91.80
N GLU A 403 -44.30 73.58 -91.82
CA GLU A 403 -45.09 74.73 -92.32
C GLU A 403 -44.89 75.09 -93.81
N ALA A 404 -44.03 74.39 -94.55
CA ALA A 404 -43.72 74.73 -95.95
C ALA A 404 -44.51 73.93 -97.02
N ARG A 405 -45.28 72.90 -96.65
CA ARG A 405 -45.90 71.94 -97.61
C ARG A 405 -47.34 72.25 -98.05
N VAL A 406 -47.97 73.31 -97.54
CA VAL A 406 -49.38 73.65 -97.84
C VAL A 406 -49.52 74.59 -99.06
N LYS A 407 -48.44 75.22 -99.53
CA LYS A 407 -48.50 76.28 -100.58
C LYS A 407 -48.46 75.81 -102.04
N ASP A 408 -48.26 74.53 -102.32
CA ASP A 408 -48.10 74.03 -103.71
C ASP A 408 -49.36 73.38 -104.31
N ILE A 409 -50.36 73.05 -103.49
CA ILE A 409 -51.61 72.39 -103.94
C ILE A 409 -52.61 73.37 -104.60
N GLU A 410 -52.46 74.68 -104.39
CA GLU A 410 -53.37 75.70 -104.95
C GLU A 410 -53.12 76.03 -106.44
N LYS A 411 -52.00 75.57 -107.03
CA LYS A 411 -51.62 75.93 -108.42
C LYS A 411 -52.15 74.98 -109.50
N GLU A 412 -52.57 73.76 -109.16
CA GLU A 412 -53.05 72.77 -110.15
C GLU A 412 -54.52 72.93 -110.56
N ASN A 413 -55.35 73.63 -109.78
CA ASN A 413 -56.79 73.81 -110.08
C ASN A 413 -57.10 74.82 -111.22
N LYS A 414 -56.10 75.43 -111.85
CA LYS A 414 -56.29 76.47 -112.89
C LYS A 414 -56.33 75.93 -114.33
N ILE A 415 -55.88 74.69 -114.56
CA ILE A 415 -55.65 74.13 -115.90
C ILE A 415 -56.84 73.30 -116.44
N LEU A 416 -57.79 72.91 -115.57
CA LEU A 416 -58.93 72.06 -115.95
C LEU A 416 -60.13 72.80 -116.55
N HIS A 417 -60.17 74.14 -116.52
CA HIS A 417 -61.30 74.93 -117.04
C HIS A 417 -61.22 75.28 -118.54
N GLU A 418 -60.09 75.07 -119.21
CA GLU A 418 -59.94 75.44 -120.64
C GLU A 418 -60.32 74.29 -121.61
N SER A 419 -60.37 73.04 -121.14
CA SER A 419 -60.62 71.86 -122.00
C SER A 419 -62.11 71.60 -122.32
N ILE A 420 -63.05 72.21 -121.58
CA ILE A 420 -64.49 71.93 -121.70
C ILE A 420 -65.16 72.64 -122.89
N LYS A 421 -64.52 73.66 -123.47
CA LYS A 421 -65.14 74.50 -124.51
C LYS A 421 -65.08 73.93 -125.94
N GLU A 422 -64.24 72.92 -126.18
CA GLU A 422 -63.93 72.42 -127.53
C GLU A 422 -64.74 71.17 -127.95
N THR A 423 -65.45 70.54 -127.02
CA THR A 423 -66.18 69.27 -127.25
C THR A 423 -67.64 69.46 -127.68
N SER A 424 -68.14 70.69 -127.73
CA SER A 424 -69.54 71.00 -128.05
C SER A 424 -69.92 70.90 -129.54
N SER A 425 -68.97 70.81 -130.48
CA SER A 425 -69.25 70.91 -131.93
C SER A 425 -69.24 69.59 -132.71
N LYS A 426 -68.90 68.45 -132.08
CA LYS A 426 -68.89 67.11 -132.71
C LYS A 426 -70.13 66.25 -132.38
N LEU A 427 -71.09 66.80 -131.63
CA LEU A 427 -72.28 66.12 -131.09
C LEU A 427 -73.29 65.65 -132.16
N ASN A 428 -73.38 66.33 -133.31
CA ASN A 428 -74.46 66.07 -134.29
C ASN A 428 -74.19 64.91 -135.27
N LYS A 429 -73.01 64.26 -135.25
CA LYS A 429 -72.73 63.02 -136.02
C LYS A 429 -73.00 61.74 -135.22
N VAL A 430 -72.99 61.81 -133.88
CA VAL A 430 -73.10 60.66 -132.98
C VAL A 430 -74.55 60.19 -132.79
N GLU A 431 -75.55 61.03 -133.08
CA GLU A 431 -76.97 60.68 -132.88
C GLU A 431 -77.49 59.56 -133.81
N PHE A 432 -76.85 59.33 -134.95
CA PHE A 432 -77.25 58.26 -135.87
C PHE A 432 -76.62 56.90 -135.51
N GLU A 433 -75.39 56.88 -134.97
CA GLU A 433 -74.72 55.69 -134.43
C GLU A 433 -75.34 55.22 -133.10
N LYS A 434 -75.96 56.15 -132.34
CA LYS A 434 -76.69 55.89 -131.08
C LYS A 434 -77.82 54.87 -131.19
N LYS A 435 -78.48 54.73 -132.35
CA LYS A 435 -79.59 53.77 -132.52
C LYS A 435 -79.12 52.33 -132.77
N LYS A 436 -77.92 52.12 -133.30
CA LYS A 436 -77.34 50.77 -133.54
C LYS A 436 -76.62 50.25 -132.29
N LEU A 437 -75.88 51.13 -131.58
CA LEU A 437 -75.24 50.84 -130.30
C LEU A 437 -76.22 50.48 -129.17
N ARG A 438 -77.48 50.94 -129.20
CA ARG A 438 -78.47 50.61 -128.16
C ARG A 438 -78.78 49.11 -128.06
N LYS A 439 -78.78 48.38 -129.18
CA LYS A 439 -79.03 46.92 -129.16
C LYS A 439 -77.81 46.11 -128.72
N GLU A 440 -76.60 46.59 -129.02
CA GLU A 440 -75.35 46.00 -128.52
C GLU A 440 -75.14 46.30 -127.02
N LEU A 441 -75.58 47.48 -126.54
CA LEU A 441 -75.53 47.86 -125.12
C LEU A 441 -76.38 46.94 -124.22
N GLU A 442 -77.55 46.50 -124.69
CA GLU A 442 -78.40 45.56 -123.93
C GLU A 442 -77.70 44.20 -123.77
N HIS A 443 -77.04 43.69 -124.82
CA HIS A 443 -76.29 42.44 -124.77
C HIS A 443 -75.02 42.52 -123.89
N PHE A 444 -74.34 43.67 -123.86
CA PHE A 444 -73.20 43.87 -122.95
C PHE A 444 -73.63 44.11 -121.49
N LYS A 445 -74.83 44.64 -121.24
CA LYS A 445 -75.38 44.74 -119.87
C LYS A 445 -75.62 43.37 -119.24
N GLU A 446 -76.25 42.43 -119.94
CA GLU A 446 -76.47 41.08 -119.40
C GLU A 446 -75.15 40.31 -119.15
N LYS A 447 -74.10 40.61 -119.91
CA LYS A 447 -72.74 40.08 -119.68
C LYS A 447 -72.06 40.77 -118.49
N GLY A 448 -72.28 42.06 -118.29
CA GLY A 448 -71.82 42.81 -117.13
C GLY A 448 -72.46 42.31 -115.83
N GLU A 449 -73.78 42.08 -115.83
CA GLU A 449 -74.50 41.54 -114.66
C GLU A 449 -74.00 40.14 -114.29
N ARG A 450 -73.75 39.25 -115.28
CA ARG A 450 -73.13 37.93 -115.02
C ARG A 450 -71.69 38.03 -114.50
N ALA A 451 -70.92 39.03 -114.91
CA ALA A 451 -69.55 39.24 -114.41
C ALA A 451 -69.57 39.76 -112.96
N GLU A 452 -70.45 40.70 -112.64
CA GLU A 452 -70.66 41.20 -111.28
C GLU A 452 -71.09 40.08 -110.31
N ASP A 453 -71.95 39.15 -110.75
CA ASP A 453 -72.37 38.03 -109.92
C ASP A 453 -71.23 37.02 -109.67
N LEU A 454 -70.35 36.80 -110.67
CA LEU A 454 -69.15 35.98 -110.49
C LEU A 454 -68.10 36.65 -109.59
N GLU A 455 -67.96 37.98 -109.65
CA GLU A 455 -67.08 38.74 -108.76
C GLU A 455 -67.55 38.69 -107.29
N LYS A 456 -68.87 38.80 -107.05
CA LYS A 456 -69.44 38.63 -105.70
C LYS A 456 -69.17 37.24 -105.15
N GLU A 457 -69.30 36.21 -105.99
CA GLU A 457 -69.06 34.84 -105.57
C GLU A 457 -67.56 34.56 -105.34
N LEU A 458 -66.68 35.16 -106.14
CA LEU A 458 -65.23 35.13 -105.89
C LEU A 458 -64.89 35.79 -104.55
N HIS A 459 -65.41 36.98 -104.26
CA HIS A 459 -65.22 37.64 -102.96
C HIS A 459 -65.80 36.84 -101.79
N ARG A 460 -66.90 36.10 -101.99
CA ARG A 460 -67.44 35.20 -100.96
C ARG A 460 -66.47 34.05 -100.68
N VAL A 461 -65.97 33.40 -101.72
CA VAL A 461 -64.99 32.30 -101.60
C VAL A 461 -63.66 32.77 -101.04
N GLU A 462 -63.19 33.96 -101.40
CA GLU A 462 -61.98 34.58 -100.83
C GLU A 462 -62.13 34.83 -99.33
N LYS A 463 -63.28 35.37 -98.89
CA LYS A 463 -63.59 35.54 -97.46
C LYS A 463 -63.68 34.22 -96.72
N GLU A 464 -64.28 33.19 -97.32
CA GLU A 464 -64.33 31.84 -96.73
C GLU A 464 -62.93 31.23 -96.63
N ASN A 465 -62.08 31.42 -97.64
CA ASN A 465 -60.70 30.95 -97.63
C ASN A 465 -59.84 31.67 -96.57
N GLU A 466 -60.00 32.99 -96.41
CA GLU A 466 -59.37 33.75 -95.33
C GLU A 466 -59.83 33.28 -93.94
N GLN A 467 -61.12 32.97 -93.77
CA GLN A 467 -61.64 32.44 -92.51
C GLN A 467 -61.10 31.04 -92.21
N LEU A 468 -60.96 30.19 -93.22
CA LEU A 468 -60.35 28.87 -93.08
C LEU A 468 -58.85 28.97 -92.76
N GLN A 469 -58.12 29.88 -93.41
CA GLN A 469 -56.72 30.17 -93.07
C GLN A 469 -56.56 30.63 -91.62
N LYS A 470 -57.41 31.55 -91.15
CA LYS A 470 -57.42 31.98 -89.73
C LYS A 470 -57.73 30.83 -88.78
N LYS A 471 -58.61 29.90 -89.16
CA LYS A 471 -58.87 28.69 -88.36
C LYS A 471 -57.67 27.75 -88.33
N ILE A 472 -57.02 27.53 -89.47
CA ILE A 472 -55.82 26.68 -89.56
C ILE A 472 -54.68 27.25 -88.70
N THR A 473 -54.41 28.56 -88.78
CA THR A 473 -53.38 29.18 -87.93
C THR A 473 -53.74 29.10 -86.45
N SER A 474 -55.01 29.30 -86.09
CA SER A 474 -55.44 29.15 -84.69
C SER A 474 -55.29 27.71 -84.17
N LEU A 475 -55.59 26.71 -85.01
CA LEU A 475 -55.44 25.30 -84.65
C LEU A 475 -53.96 24.92 -84.51
N ASN A 476 -53.08 25.42 -85.39
CA ASN A 476 -51.64 25.19 -85.27
C ASN A 476 -51.08 25.74 -83.95
N ILE A 477 -51.46 26.96 -83.55
CA ILE A 477 -51.05 27.55 -82.26
C ILE A 477 -51.54 26.69 -81.09
N VAL A 478 -52.76 26.15 -81.17
CA VAL A 478 -53.31 25.26 -80.13
C VAL A 478 -52.55 23.94 -80.07
N CYS A 479 -52.18 23.35 -81.21
CA CYS A 479 -51.35 22.14 -81.28
C CYS A 479 -49.96 22.38 -80.69
N GLU A 480 -49.27 23.46 -81.07
CA GLU A 480 -47.94 23.82 -80.53
C GLU A 480 -47.99 24.03 -79.01
N LYS A 481 -49.08 24.64 -78.50
CA LYS A 481 -49.30 24.80 -77.06
C LYS A 481 -49.56 23.45 -76.37
N ALA A 482 -50.30 22.54 -77.00
CA ALA A 482 -50.54 21.20 -76.47
C ALA A 482 -49.22 20.39 -76.40
N GLU A 483 -48.39 20.45 -77.45
CA GLU A 483 -47.07 19.82 -77.47
C GLU A 483 -46.14 20.38 -76.38
N SER A 484 -46.16 21.70 -76.16
CA SER A 484 -45.39 22.34 -75.10
C SER A 484 -45.81 21.88 -73.70
N LEU A 485 -47.12 21.74 -73.47
CA LEU A 485 -47.67 21.22 -72.21
C LEU A 485 -47.37 19.73 -72.02
N GLU A 486 -47.35 18.94 -73.08
CA GLU A 486 -46.93 17.52 -73.01
C GLU A 486 -45.45 17.40 -72.63
N GLN A 487 -44.57 18.23 -73.21
CA GLN A 487 -43.16 18.26 -72.85
C GLN A 487 -42.95 18.68 -71.39
N GLU A 488 -43.68 19.69 -70.91
CA GLU A 488 -43.64 20.11 -69.51
C GLU A 488 -44.12 18.98 -68.58
N ASN A 489 -45.20 18.29 -68.93
CA ASN A 489 -45.74 17.19 -68.13
C ASN A 489 -44.75 16.02 -68.05
N VAL A 490 -44.07 15.67 -69.16
CA VAL A 490 -42.98 14.68 -69.15
C VAL A 490 -41.82 15.13 -68.26
N GLY A 491 -41.47 16.42 -68.30
CA GLY A 491 -40.47 17.02 -67.40
C GLY A 491 -40.85 16.86 -65.93
N LEU A 492 -42.09 17.20 -65.58
CA LEU A 492 -42.63 17.05 -64.23
C LEU A 492 -42.69 15.59 -63.79
N GLU A 493 -43.05 14.64 -64.67
CA GLU A 493 -43.02 13.22 -64.35
C GLU A 493 -41.60 12.72 -64.02
N ILE A 494 -40.59 13.18 -64.77
CA ILE A 494 -39.18 12.84 -64.50
C ILE A 494 -38.75 13.40 -63.15
N GLU A 495 -39.11 14.64 -62.85
CA GLU A 495 -38.80 15.27 -61.57
C GLU A 495 -39.51 14.56 -60.41
N ASN A 496 -40.77 14.17 -60.58
CA ASN A 496 -41.53 13.41 -59.58
C ASN A 496 -40.87 12.04 -59.31
N ARG A 497 -40.37 11.37 -60.35
CA ARG A 497 -39.57 10.12 -60.19
C ARG A 497 -38.25 10.37 -59.46
N LYS A 498 -37.57 11.49 -59.71
CA LYS A 498 -36.34 11.87 -58.99
C LYS A 498 -36.63 12.15 -57.52
N LEU A 499 -37.66 12.94 -57.22
CA LEU A 499 -38.11 13.25 -55.87
C LEU A 499 -38.54 11.99 -55.10
N LYS A 500 -39.19 11.03 -55.77
CA LYS A 500 -39.52 9.74 -55.16
C LYS A 500 -38.27 8.95 -54.78
N LYS A 501 -37.25 8.91 -55.64
CA LYS A 501 -35.96 8.27 -55.32
C LYS A 501 -35.23 8.97 -54.17
N THR A 502 -35.23 10.30 -54.11
CA THR A 502 -34.61 11.02 -52.99
C THR A 502 -35.38 10.79 -51.70
N LEU A 503 -36.72 10.76 -51.74
CA LEU A 503 -37.55 10.42 -50.58
C LEU A 503 -37.28 9.01 -50.07
N ASP A 504 -37.17 8.02 -50.96
CA ASP A 504 -36.84 6.64 -50.57
C ASP A 504 -35.40 6.54 -50.03
N GLY A 505 -34.46 7.32 -50.57
CA GLY A 505 -33.12 7.47 -50.01
C GLY A 505 -33.14 8.05 -48.59
N VAL A 506 -33.92 9.10 -48.36
CA VAL A 506 -34.09 9.71 -47.02
C VAL A 506 -34.74 8.74 -46.04
N LYS A 507 -35.72 7.93 -46.47
CA LYS A 507 -36.31 6.88 -45.61
C LYS A 507 -35.29 5.82 -45.23
N ASN A 508 -34.44 5.38 -46.17
CA ASN A 508 -33.38 4.42 -45.87
C ASN A 508 -32.35 4.99 -44.89
N LEU A 509 -31.95 6.25 -45.07
CA LEU A 509 -31.08 6.95 -44.11
C LEU A 509 -31.74 7.06 -42.74
N LYS A 510 -33.05 7.33 -42.67
CA LYS A 510 -33.79 7.34 -41.39
C LYS A 510 -33.71 6.00 -40.67
N TYR A 511 -33.91 4.88 -41.37
CA TYR A 511 -33.79 3.55 -40.77
C TYR A 511 -32.36 3.23 -40.32
N GLN A 512 -31.34 3.69 -41.06
CA GLN A 512 -29.94 3.55 -40.64
C GLN A 512 -29.65 4.36 -39.38
N VAL A 513 -30.14 5.60 -39.28
CA VAL A 513 -30.01 6.43 -38.08
C VAL A 513 -30.72 5.78 -36.90
N GLU A 514 -31.96 5.30 -37.05
CA GLU A 514 -32.69 4.59 -35.99
C GLU A 514 -31.97 3.31 -35.53
N SER A 515 -31.28 2.60 -36.44
CA SER A 515 -30.48 1.43 -36.10
C SER A 515 -29.23 1.82 -35.30
N LEU A 516 -28.53 2.88 -35.73
CA LEU A 516 -27.34 3.38 -35.05
C LEU A 516 -27.67 4.00 -33.69
N GLU A 517 -28.81 4.67 -33.56
CA GLU A 517 -29.31 5.17 -32.27
C GLU A 517 -29.54 4.02 -31.29
N LYS A 518 -30.14 2.91 -31.74
CA LYS A 518 -30.32 1.71 -30.91
C LYS A 518 -28.99 1.09 -30.49
N GLU A 519 -28.06 0.94 -31.44
CA GLU A 519 -26.71 0.44 -31.14
C GLU A 519 -25.98 1.35 -30.14
N ASN A 520 -26.08 2.67 -30.31
CA ASN A 520 -25.49 3.62 -29.37
C ASN A 520 -26.13 3.54 -27.98
N THR A 521 -27.46 3.42 -27.87
CA THR A 521 -28.12 3.20 -26.57
C THR A 521 -27.69 1.89 -25.91
N GLN A 522 -27.48 0.84 -26.70
CA GLN A 522 -27.00 -0.44 -26.18
C GLN A 522 -25.54 -0.35 -25.69
N LEU A 523 -24.67 0.34 -26.43
CA LEU A 523 -23.30 0.61 -26.02
C LEU A 523 -23.22 1.50 -24.78
N GLU A 524 -24.16 2.43 -24.61
CA GLU A 524 -24.29 3.25 -23.39
C GLU A 524 -24.69 2.40 -22.17
N GLU A 525 -25.62 1.46 -22.33
CA GLU A 525 -26.00 0.50 -21.28
C GLU A 525 -24.83 -0.42 -20.90
N GLU A 526 -24.13 -0.98 -21.89
CA GLU A 526 -22.93 -1.79 -21.66
C GLU A 526 -21.82 -1.00 -20.95
N ASN A 527 -21.60 0.26 -21.33
CA ASN A 527 -20.67 1.15 -20.64
C ASN A 527 -21.08 1.41 -19.19
N LEU A 528 -22.37 1.59 -18.92
CA LEU A 528 -22.88 1.80 -17.57
C LEU A 528 -22.66 0.56 -16.71
N ASP A 529 -22.89 -0.63 -17.25
CA ASP A 529 -22.67 -1.89 -16.54
C ASP A 529 -21.18 -2.18 -16.32
N LEU A 530 -20.31 -1.87 -17.29
CA LEU A 530 -18.86 -1.91 -17.10
C LEU A 530 -18.40 -0.96 -15.99
N ARG A 531 -18.96 0.27 -15.92
CA ARG A 531 -18.67 1.21 -14.83
C ARG A 531 -19.10 0.66 -13.47
N ARG A 532 -20.30 0.08 -13.38
CA ARG A 532 -20.79 -0.59 -12.14
C ARG A 532 -19.88 -1.76 -11.74
N MET A 533 -19.42 -2.56 -12.70
CA MET A 533 -18.49 -3.66 -12.46
C MET A 533 -17.15 -3.14 -11.94
N VAL A 534 -16.61 -2.06 -12.53
CA VAL A 534 -15.38 -1.42 -12.06
C VAL A 534 -15.54 -0.87 -10.64
N GLU A 535 -16.67 -0.23 -10.30
CA GLU A 535 -16.95 0.23 -8.94
C GLU A 535 -17.00 -0.94 -7.94
N SER A 536 -17.65 -2.05 -8.33
CA SER A 536 -17.65 -3.29 -7.56
C SER A 536 -16.24 -3.83 -7.35
N LEU A 537 -15.42 -3.89 -8.41
CA LEU A 537 -14.03 -4.34 -8.34
C LEU A 537 -13.15 -3.43 -7.46
N LYS A 538 -13.38 -2.12 -7.48
CA LYS A 538 -12.72 -1.19 -6.54
C LYS A 538 -13.10 -1.54 -5.09
N SER A 539 -14.38 -1.79 -4.82
CA SER A 539 -14.83 -2.16 -3.48
C SER A 539 -14.24 -3.49 -3.01
N THR A 540 -14.12 -4.49 -3.91
CA THR A 540 -13.46 -5.76 -3.59
C THR A 540 -11.95 -5.57 -3.38
N ASN A 541 -11.29 -4.72 -4.17
CA ASN A 541 -9.87 -4.41 -3.98
C ASN A 541 -9.60 -3.74 -2.62
N ILE A 542 -10.46 -2.81 -2.19
CA ILE A 542 -10.37 -2.22 -0.84
C ILE A 542 -10.50 -3.30 0.24
N ARG A 543 -11.44 -4.24 0.05
CA ARG A 543 -11.62 -5.36 0.99
C ARG A 543 -10.44 -6.33 1.01
N VAL A 544 -9.83 -6.60 -0.15
CA VAL A 544 -8.62 -7.41 -0.25
C VAL A 544 -7.46 -6.73 0.48
N ALA A 545 -7.26 -5.43 0.27
CA ALA A 545 -6.22 -4.67 0.97
C ALA A 545 -6.43 -4.67 2.50
N GLN A 546 -7.68 -4.61 2.98
CA GLN A 546 -8.00 -4.75 4.40
C GLN A 546 -7.65 -6.15 4.93
N LEU A 547 -7.99 -7.21 4.20
CA LEU A 547 -7.66 -8.59 4.59
C LEU A 547 -6.14 -8.85 4.55
N GLU A 548 -5.41 -8.23 3.63
CA GLU A 548 -3.94 -8.30 3.60
C GLU A 548 -3.31 -7.62 4.82
N LEU A 549 -3.87 -6.50 5.26
CA LEU A 549 -3.43 -5.83 6.49
C LEU A 549 -3.70 -6.71 7.71
N GLU A 550 -4.91 -7.26 7.84
CA GLU A 550 -5.30 -8.16 8.93
C GLU A 550 -4.43 -9.43 8.95
N ASN A 551 -4.16 -10.04 7.79
CA ASN A 551 -3.23 -11.17 7.69
C ASN A 551 -1.82 -10.82 8.13
N LYS A 552 -1.33 -9.61 7.81
CA LYS A 552 -0.01 -9.15 8.23
C LYS A 552 0.05 -8.94 9.75
N GLU A 553 -1.01 -8.40 10.34
CA GLU A 553 -1.16 -8.26 11.79
C GLU A 553 -1.20 -9.63 12.48
N LEU A 554 -2.01 -10.57 11.98
CA LEU A 554 -2.08 -11.94 12.50
C LEU A 554 -0.74 -12.70 12.36
N GLU A 555 -0.01 -12.52 11.26
CA GLU A 555 1.31 -13.15 11.10
C GLU A 555 2.34 -12.54 12.07
N ASN A 556 2.25 -11.24 12.36
CA ASN A 556 3.06 -10.59 13.40
C ASN A 556 2.73 -11.14 14.79
N GLU A 557 1.45 -11.25 15.15
CA GLU A 557 1.01 -11.86 16.41
C GLU A 557 1.49 -13.31 16.54
N LYS A 558 1.35 -14.10 15.47
CA LYS A 558 1.86 -15.47 15.41
C LYS A 558 3.37 -15.54 15.62
N GLN A 559 4.14 -14.62 15.02
CA GLN A 559 5.59 -14.54 15.26
C GLN A 559 5.91 -14.15 16.71
N GLN A 560 5.18 -13.22 17.31
CA GLN A 560 5.34 -12.85 18.71
C GLN A 560 5.02 -14.02 19.65
N LEU A 561 3.90 -14.72 19.42
CA LEU A 561 3.52 -15.92 20.17
C LEU A 561 4.57 -17.03 20.01
N LYS A 562 5.13 -17.21 18.80
CA LYS A 562 6.21 -18.17 18.56
C LYS A 562 7.47 -17.82 19.36
N LYS A 563 7.88 -16.56 19.36
CA LYS A 563 8.99 -16.07 20.21
C LYS A 563 8.71 -16.31 21.69
N GLY A 564 7.49 -16.03 22.15
CA GLY A 564 7.05 -16.30 23.52
C GLY A 564 7.10 -17.80 23.86
N MET A 565 6.65 -18.66 22.96
CA MET A 565 6.74 -20.11 23.10
C MET A 565 8.19 -20.61 23.18
N ASP A 566 9.08 -20.09 22.34
CA ASP A 566 10.49 -20.50 22.35
C ASP A 566 11.19 -20.06 23.64
N LEU A 567 10.86 -18.87 24.18
CA LEU A 567 11.29 -18.42 25.50
C LEU A 567 10.79 -19.34 26.61
N MET A 568 9.50 -19.70 26.59
CA MET A 568 8.92 -20.64 27.55
C MET A 568 9.58 -22.02 27.45
N ARG A 569 9.86 -22.51 26.24
CA ARG A 569 10.58 -23.78 26.03
C ARG A 569 12.01 -23.72 26.57
N ALA A 570 12.72 -22.61 26.41
CA ALA A 570 14.03 -22.42 27.00
C ALA A 570 13.97 -22.41 28.54
N SER A 571 12.93 -21.79 29.12
CA SER A 571 12.67 -21.81 30.55
C SER A 571 12.35 -23.21 31.07
N CYS A 572 11.51 -23.99 30.36
CA CYS A 572 11.26 -25.40 30.70
C CYS A 572 12.55 -26.21 30.69
N LYS A 573 13.38 -26.09 29.65
CA LYS A 573 14.70 -26.77 29.60
C LYS A 573 15.62 -26.36 30.76
N LYS A 574 15.58 -25.10 31.18
CA LYS A 574 16.32 -24.63 32.37
C LYS A 574 15.76 -25.26 33.65
N THR A 575 14.45 -25.39 33.76
CA THR A 575 13.77 -26.02 34.89
C THR A 575 14.07 -27.51 34.95
N GLU A 576 14.01 -28.23 33.83
CA GLU A 576 14.41 -29.63 33.71
C GLU A 576 15.88 -29.85 34.14
N ARG A 577 16.80 -28.97 33.72
CA ARG A 577 18.20 -29.01 34.18
C ARG A 577 18.32 -28.82 35.69
N LEU A 578 17.55 -27.90 36.26
CA LEU A 578 17.51 -27.69 37.71
C LEU A 578 16.95 -28.91 38.43
N GLU A 579 15.86 -29.52 37.93
CA GLU A 579 15.32 -30.77 38.48
C GLU A 579 16.34 -31.91 38.46
N VAL A 580 17.07 -32.09 37.36
CA VAL A 580 18.14 -33.10 37.29
C VAL A 580 19.26 -32.78 38.28
N SER A 581 19.62 -31.51 38.44
CA SER A 581 20.60 -31.09 39.45
C SER A 581 20.10 -31.34 40.87
N TYR A 582 18.81 -31.08 41.15
CA TYR A 582 18.19 -31.35 42.44
C TYR A 582 18.15 -32.85 42.74
N GLN A 583 17.82 -33.68 41.74
CA GLN A 583 17.89 -35.14 41.87
C GLN A 583 19.32 -35.61 42.14
N GLY A 584 20.31 -35.05 41.44
CA GLY A 584 21.73 -35.34 41.68
C GLY A 584 22.14 -34.99 43.12
N LEU A 585 21.77 -33.80 43.59
CA LEU A 585 22.02 -33.38 44.98
C LEU A 585 21.28 -34.27 45.99
N ASP A 586 20.04 -34.68 45.71
CA ASP A 586 19.29 -35.59 46.58
C ASP A 586 19.96 -36.96 46.68
N THR A 587 20.43 -37.53 45.55
CA THR A 587 21.17 -38.80 45.58
C THR A 587 22.47 -38.70 46.36
N GLU A 588 23.19 -37.58 46.27
CA GLU A 588 24.40 -37.35 47.05
C GLU A 588 24.07 -37.14 48.53
N ASN A 589 22.98 -36.44 48.85
CA ASN A 589 22.49 -36.31 50.22
C ASN A 589 22.14 -37.67 50.83
N GLN A 590 21.40 -38.52 50.10
CA GLN A 590 21.10 -39.89 50.53
C GLN A 590 22.36 -40.73 50.72
N ARG A 591 23.38 -40.55 49.86
CA ARG A 591 24.67 -41.22 49.98
C ARG A 591 25.42 -40.78 51.23
N LEU A 592 25.51 -39.47 51.46
CA LEU A 592 26.12 -38.88 52.66
C LEU A 592 25.38 -39.32 53.93
N GLN A 593 24.05 -39.37 53.90
CA GLN A 593 23.24 -39.82 55.02
C GLN A 593 23.47 -41.30 55.34
N LYS A 594 23.57 -42.17 54.33
CA LYS A 594 23.98 -43.57 54.53
C LYS A 594 25.40 -43.70 55.06
N ALA A 595 26.33 -42.89 54.57
CA ALA A 595 27.71 -42.88 55.07
C ALA A 595 27.77 -42.44 56.53
N LEU A 596 26.99 -41.44 56.91
CA LEU A 596 26.85 -40.96 58.29
C LEU A 596 26.18 -42.00 59.18
N GLU A 597 25.11 -42.66 58.74
CA GLU A 597 24.49 -43.77 59.48
C GLU A 597 25.46 -44.93 59.70
N ASN A 598 26.28 -45.25 58.70
CA ASN A 598 27.30 -46.28 58.82
C ASN A 598 28.43 -45.86 59.77
N SER A 599 28.87 -44.60 59.75
CA SER A 599 29.87 -44.12 60.70
C SER A 599 29.30 -44.10 62.12
N ASN A 600 28.04 -43.69 62.31
CA ASN A 600 27.35 -43.72 63.60
C ASN A 600 27.21 -45.16 64.12
N LYS A 601 26.86 -46.13 63.27
CA LYS A 601 26.86 -47.54 63.66
C LYS A 601 28.26 -48.01 64.06
N LYS A 602 29.30 -47.56 63.37
CA LYS A 602 30.68 -47.91 63.72
C LYS A 602 31.12 -47.26 65.03
N ILE A 603 30.71 -46.02 65.29
CA ILE A 603 30.92 -45.33 66.56
C ILE A 603 30.21 -46.09 67.68
N GLN A 604 28.93 -46.45 67.52
CA GLN A 604 28.20 -47.25 68.51
C GLN A 604 28.85 -48.61 68.78
N GLN A 605 29.35 -49.29 67.75
CA GLN A 605 30.11 -50.53 67.93
C GLN A 605 31.39 -50.31 68.74
N LEU A 606 32.16 -49.26 68.42
CA LEU A 606 33.36 -48.92 69.17
C LEU A 606 33.04 -48.49 70.62
N GLU A 607 31.91 -47.81 70.85
CA GLU A 607 31.41 -47.47 72.18
C GLU A 607 31.04 -48.73 72.98
N THR A 608 30.39 -49.72 72.35
CA THR A 608 30.10 -51.00 73.00
C THR A 608 31.36 -51.81 73.29
N GLU A 609 32.30 -51.88 72.34
CA GLU A 609 33.60 -52.54 72.54
C GLU A 609 34.38 -51.86 73.67
N LEU A 610 34.33 -50.52 73.76
CA LEU A 610 34.94 -49.77 74.85
C LEU A 610 34.27 -50.08 76.18
N GLN A 611 32.93 -50.12 76.25
CA GLN A 611 32.21 -50.50 77.47
C GLN A 611 32.54 -51.93 77.90
N GLU A 612 32.60 -52.88 76.97
CA GLU A 612 32.99 -54.26 77.25
C GLU A 612 34.42 -54.32 77.81
N LEU A 613 35.37 -53.63 77.18
CA LEU A 613 36.74 -53.53 77.67
C LEU A 613 36.83 -52.83 79.04
N GLU A 614 36.03 -51.80 79.28
CA GLU A 614 35.95 -51.14 80.59
C GLU A 614 35.42 -52.10 81.66
N THR A 615 34.39 -52.90 81.36
CA THR A 615 33.87 -53.91 82.29
C THR A 615 34.88 -55.03 82.52
N GLU A 616 35.56 -55.50 81.48
CA GLU A 616 36.63 -56.49 81.59
C GLU A 616 37.76 -55.94 82.46
N ASN A 617 38.18 -54.68 82.25
CA ASN A 617 39.19 -54.03 83.06
C ASN A 617 38.76 -53.91 84.54
N HIS A 618 37.50 -53.55 84.82
CA HIS A 618 36.96 -53.58 86.17
C HIS A 618 36.99 -54.98 86.79
N THR A 619 36.67 -56.03 86.02
CA THR A 619 36.72 -57.41 86.50
C THR A 619 38.16 -57.86 86.76
N LEU A 620 39.11 -57.50 85.90
CA LEU A 620 40.53 -57.77 86.08
C LEU A 620 41.09 -57.02 87.29
N GLN A 621 40.66 -55.77 87.51
CA GLN A 621 41.02 -54.99 88.67
C GLN A 621 40.50 -55.63 89.96
N LYS A 622 39.25 -56.12 89.96
CA LYS A 622 38.68 -56.90 91.07
C LYS A 622 39.45 -58.21 91.31
N ASN A 623 39.75 -58.96 90.26
CA ASN A 623 40.54 -60.20 90.35
C ASN A 623 41.95 -59.92 90.89
N LEU A 624 42.57 -58.81 90.49
CA LEU A 624 43.87 -58.36 90.99
C LEU A 624 43.80 -58.00 92.48
N GLU A 625 42.72 -57.34 92.93
CA GLU A 625 42.48 -57.08 94.35
C GLU A 625 42.27 -58.37 95.15
N GLU A 626 41.50 -59.32 94.63
CA GLU A 626 41.31 -60.65 95.23
C GLU A 626 42.64 -61.42 95.32
N LEU A 627 43.47 -61.38 94.26
CA LEU A 627 44.81 -61.96 94.25
C LEU A 627 45.77 -61.26 95.23
N LYS A 628 45.67 -59.95 95.41
CA LYS A 628 46.44 -59.23 96.44
C LYS A 628 46.04 -59.68 97.84
N ILE A 629 44.76 -59.90 98.10
CA ILE A 629 44.27 -60.40 99.39
C ILE A 629 44.74 -61.85 99.61
N SER A 630 44.64 -62.71 98.59
CA SER A 630 45.10 -64.10 98.69
C SER A 630 46.62 -64.20 98.86
N SER A 631 47.40 -63.35 98.16
CA SER A 631 48.85 -63.23 98.31
C SER A 631 49.24 -62.80 99.73
N LYS A 632 48.58 -61.78 100.31
CA LYS A 632 48.79 -61.40 101.72
C LYS A 632 48.45 -62.53 102.70
N ARG A 633 47.40 -63.29 102.43
CA ARG A 633 47.01 -64.46 103.24
C ARG A 633 48.05 -65.58 103.14
N LEU A 634 48.62 -65.80 101.95
CA LEU A 634 49.70 -66.75 101.72
C LEU A 634 50.98 -66.33 102.47
N GLU A 635 51.39 -65.06 102.39
CA GLU A 635 52.52 -64.53 103.17
C GLU A 635 52.34 -64.69 104.68
N GLN A 636 51.11 -64.58 105.18
CA GLN A 636 50.81 -64.78 106.59
C GLN A 636 50.92 -66.26 106.99
N LEU A 637 50.41 -67.17 106.16
CA LEU A 637 50.61 -68.62 106.34
C LEU A 637 52.07 -69.02 106.25
N GLU A 638 52.87 -68.41 105.37
CA GLU A 638 54.32 -68.65 105.30
C GLU A 638 55.05 -68.21 106.58
N LYS A 639 54.64 -67.08 107.18
CA LYS A 639 55.18 -66.63 108.48
C LYS A 639 54.80 -67.59 109.61
N GLU A 640 53.56 -68.05 109.65
CA GLU A 640 53.11 -69.07 110.60
C GLU A 640 53.87 -70.39 110.42
N THR A 641 54.11 -70.82 109.18
CA THR A 641 54.88 -72.02 108.87
C THR A 641 56.33 -71.89 109.35
N LYS A 642 56.98 -70.74 109.14
CA LYS A 642 58.33 -70.47 109.67
C LYS A 642 58.39 -70.47 111.21
N LEU A 643 57.36 -69.93 111.86
CA LEU A 643 57.26 -69.98 113.33
C LEU A 643 57.11 -71.41 113.83
N LEU A 644 56.24 -72.20 113.19
CA LEU A 644 56.07 -73.62 113.50
C LEU A 644 57.36 -74.41 113.25
N GLU A 645 58.10 -74.15 112.18
CA GLU A 645 59.41 -74.77 111.93
C GLU A 645 60.44 -74.42 113.02
N GLN A 646 60.47 -73.16 113.48
CA GLN A 646 61.32 -72.75 114.60
C GLN A 646 60.94 -73.44 115.91
N GLU A 647 59.64 -73.55 116.19
CA GLU A 647 59.10 -74.25 117.36
C GLU A 647 59.42 -75.75 117.30
N THR A 648 59.33 -76.36 116.12
CA THR A 648 59.71 -77.76 115.87
C THR A 648 61.20 -77.97 116.11
N CYS A 649 62.06 -77.07 115.65
CA CYS A 649 63.51 -77.11 115.88
C CYS A 649 63.87 -76.95 117.37
N GLN A 650 63.11 -76.12 118.10
CA GLN A 650 63.29 -75.95 119.54
C GLN A 650 62.87 -77.19 120.32
N LEU A 651 61.71 -77.78 120.01
CA LEU A 651 61.24 -79.04 120.60
C LEU A 651 62.21 -80.20 120.33
N GLU A 652 62.86 -80.22 119.17
CA GLU A 652 63.84 -81.25 118.83
C GLU A 652 65.16 -81.12 119.62
N LYS A 653 65.56 -79.89 119.99
CA LYS A 653 66.67 -79.65 120.94
C LYS A 653 66.29 -80.10 122.35
N ASP A 654 65.09 -79.76 122.80
CA ASP A 654 64.60 -80.12 124.13
C ASP A 654 64.46 -81.64 124.28
N LYS A 655 63.96 -82.32 123.24
CA LYS A 655 63.94 -83.79 123.15
C LYS A 655 65.34 -84.39 123.32
N LYS A 656 66.35 -83.89 122.58
CA LYS A 656 67.74 -84.37 122.69
C LYS A 656 68.34 -84.14 124.08
N GLN A 657 67.94 -83.06 124.76
CA GLN A 657 68.40 -82.75 126.11
C GLN A 657 67.77 -83.69 127.14
N LEU A 658 66.47 -83.95 127.03
CA LEU A 658 65.75 -84.93 127.85
C LEU A 658 66.26 -86.35 127.62
N GLU A 659 66.60 -86.75 126.39
CA GLU A 659 67.20 -88.07 126.11
C GLU A 659 68.55 -88.28 126.82
N LYS A 660 69.39 -87.23 126.92
CA LYS A 660 70.66 -87.28 127.67
C LYS A 660 70.42 -87.42 129.17
N GLU A 661 69.44 -86.70 129.70
CA GLU A 661 69.06 -86.77 131.12
C GLU A 661 68.46 -88.14 131.48
N ASN A 662 67.63 -88.70 130.59
CA ASN A 662 67.05 -90.04 130.76
C ASN A 662 68.13 -91.14 130.76
N LYS A 663 69.15 -91.04 129.88
CA LYS A 663 70.32 -91.94 129.91
C LYS A 663 71.09 -91.84 131.23
N ARG A 664 71.26 -90.62 131.76
CA ARG A 664 71.97 -90.39 133.03
C ARG A 664 71.22 -90.97 134.23
N LEU A 665 69.90 -90.80 134.28
CA LEU A 665 69.04 -91.37 135.32
C LEU A 665 68.98 -92.90 135.26
N ARG A 666 68.98 -93.50 134.06
CA ARG A 666 69.04 -94.97 133.91
C ARG A 666 70.36 -95.56 134.44
N GLN A 667 71.50 -94.96 134.12
CA GLN A 667 72.79 -95.38 134.66
C GLN A 667 72.86 -95.22 136.19
N GLN A 668 72.21 -94.19 136.74
CA GLN A 668 72.13 -93.99 138.18
C GLN A 668 71.23 -95.03 138.88
N ALA A 669 70.17 -95.50 138.21
CA ALA A 669 69.31 -96.57 138.72
C ALA A 669 70.04 -97.92 138.73
N GLU A 670 70.77 -98.24 137.66
CA GLU A 670 71.49 -99.51 137.54
C GLU A 670 72.62 -99.65 138.58
N ILE A 671 73.28 -98.54 138.94
CA ILE A 671 74.25 -98.51 140.06
C ILE A 671 73.57 -98.75 141.42
N LYS A 672 72.35 -98.21 141.61
CA LYS A 672 71.56 -98.41 142.84
C LYS A 672 71.07 -99.85 142.98
N ASP A 673 70.70 -100.49 141.87
CA ASP A 673 70.27 -101.89 141.87
C ASP A 673 71.44 -102.82 142.26
N ILE A 674 72.65 -102.58 141.73
CA ILE A 674 73.86 -103.33 142.13
C ILE A 674 74.16 -103.17 143.63
N THR A 675 74.01 -101.96 144.17
CA THR A 675 74.25 -101.73 145.61
C THR A 675 73.17 -102.39 146.49
N LEU A 676 71.91 -102.40 146.05
CA LEU A 676 70.84 -103.13 146.73
C LEU A 676 71.07 -104.65 146.70
N GLU A 677 71.62 -105.19 145.62
CA GLU A 677 72.00 -106.61 145.52
C GLU A 677 73.10 -106.96 146.54
N GLU A 678 74.12 -106.12 146.69
CA GLU A 678 75.21 -106.29 147.68
C GLU A 678 74.68 -106.22 149.12
N ASP A 679 73.78 -105.28 149.42
CA ASP A 679 73.15 -105.15 150.73
C ASP A 679 72.23 -106.34 151.05
N ASN A 680 71.49 -106.87 150.07
CA ASN A 680 70.68 -108.08 150.23
C ASN A 680 71.52 -109.32 150.59
N VAL A 681 72.69 -109.49 149.96
CA VAL A 681 73.64 -110.56 150.32
C VAL A 681 74.14 -110.38 151.75
N LYS A 682 74.40 -109.15 152.18
CA LYS A 682 74.83 -108.80 153.54
C LYS A 682 73.76 -109.11 154.59
N ILE A 683 72.51 -108.76 154.31
CA ILE A 683 71.35 -109.07 155.16
C ILE A 683 71.16 -110.59 155.28
N SER A 684 71.25 -111.33 154.19
CA SER A 684 71.13 -112.80 154.20
C SER A 684 72.22 -113.49 155.04
N ASN A 685 73.42 -112.90 155.11
CA ASN A 685 74.50 -113.37 155.97
C ASN A 685 74.21 -113.10 157.46
N LEU A 686 73.74 -111.89 157.79
CA LEU A 686 73.36 -111.50 159.16
C LEU A 686 72.16 -112.31 159.70
N GLU A 687 71.18 -112.64 158.85
CA GLU A 687 70.04 -113.47 159.23
C GLU A 687 70.43 -114.92 159.58
N ARG A 688 71.45 -115.49 158.92
CA ARG A 688 71.97 -116.83 159.23
C ARG A 688 72.68 -116.86 160.57
N GLU A 689 73.45 -115.82 160.88
CA GLU A 689 74.12 -115.65 162.17
C GLU A 689 73.12 -115.51 163.32
N ASN A 690 72.06 -114.72 163.12
CA ASN A 690 71.00 -114.51 164.11
C ASN A 690 70.21 -115.80 164.41
N LYS A 691 69.95 -116.63 163.39
CA LYS A 691 69.33 -117.96 163.56
C LYS A 691 70.20 -118.94 164.36
N LEU A 692 71.52 -118.86 164.25
CA LEU A 692 72.43 -119.73 165.01
C LEU A 692 72.45 -119.34 166.50
N LEU A 693 72.60 -118.04 166.79
CA LEU A 693 72.57 -117.52 168.17
C LEU A 693 71.25 -117.83 168.89
N THR A 694 70.13 -117.81 168.16
CA THR A 694 68.80 -118.15 168.69
C THR A 694 68.69 -119.64 169.07
N LYS A 695 69.41 -120.54 168.37
CA LYS A 695 69.43 -121.98 168.69
C LYS A 695 70.24 -122.27 169.95
N GLU A 696 71.37 -121.59 170.15
CA GLU A 696 72.19 -121.74 171.36
C GLU A 696 71.47 -121.26 172.63
N THR A 697 70.71 -120.17 172.54
CA THR A 697 69.92 -119.64 173.66
C THR A 697 68.78 -120.58 174.06
N ASN A 698 68.17 -121.29 173.12
CA ASN A 698 67.11 -122.25 173.41
C ASN A 698 67.64 -123.55 174.05
N ALA A 699 68.81 -124.04 173.63
CA ALA A 699 69.45 -125.19 174.26
C ALA A 699 69.80 -124.94 175.74
N PHE A 700 70.21 -123.71 176.07
CA PHE A 700 70.52 -123.32 177.45
C PHE A 700 69.28 -123.31 178.37
N LYS A 701 68.10 -122.99 177.83
CA LYS A 701 66.82 -123.04 178.57
C LYS A 701 66.38 -124.47 178.91
N GLU A 702 66.59 -125.42 178.01
CA GLU A 702 66.24 -126.83 178.26
C GLU A 702 67.13 -127.46 179.35
N SER A 703 68.41 -127.11 179.38
CA SER A 703 69.35 -127.53 180.43
C SER A 703 68.91 -127.08 181.83
N CYS A 704 68.31 -125.90 181.94
CA CYS A 704 67.83 -125.35 183.22
C CYS A 704 66.53 -126.02 183.72
N SER A 705 65.75 -126.60 182.82
CA SER A 705 64.46 -127.25 183.13
C SER A 705 64.68 -128.65 183.71
N ARG A 706 65.64 -129.40 183.16
CA ARG A 706 65.94 -130.79 183.56
C ARG A 706 66.54 -130.91 184.96
N LEU A 707 67.29 -129.90 185.37
CA LEU A 707 67.94 -129.85 186.69
C LEU A 707 66.93 -129.68 187.83
N LYS A 708 65.78 -129.03 187.57
CA LYS A 708 64.69 -128.86 188.54
C LYS A 708 63.87 -130.13 188.79
N GLU A 709 63.86 -131.08 187.86
CA GLU A 709 63.07 -132.32 188.00
C GLU A 709 63.78 -133.36 188.87
N LEU A 710 65.10 -133.54 188.73
CA LEU A 710 65.80 -134.60 189.46
C LEU A 710 66.11 -134.25 190.92
N GLU A 711 66.19 -132.96 191.25
CA GLU A 711 66.26 -132.50 192.66
C GLU A 711 64.97 -132.87 193.45
N LYS A 712 63.87 -133.10 192.74
CA LYS A 712 62.59 -133.55 193.30
C LYS A 712 62.59 -135.05 193.60
N GLU A 713 63.11 -135.90 192.72
CA GLU A 713 63.18 -137.35 192.91
C GLU A 713 64.08 -137.76 194.10
N ASN A 714 65.18 -137.03 194.32
CA ASN A 714 66.10 -137.29 195.43
C ASN A 714 65.44 -137.03 196.81
N LYS A 715 64.48 -136.11 196.89
CA LYS A 715 63.72 -135.82 198.11
C LYS A 715 62.67 -136.88 198.46
N GLU A 716 62.23 -137.69 197.50
CA GLU A 716 61.23 -138.74 197.75
C GLU A 716 61.86 -140.05 198.24
N LEU A 717 63.05 -140.42 197.77
CA LEU A 717 63.67 -141.68 198.17
C LEU A 717 64.27 -141.64 199.59
N VAL A 718 64.75 -140.48 200.05
CA VAL A 718 65.17 -140.27 201.45
C VAL A 718 64.03 -140.51 202.44
N LYS A 719 62.78 -140.28 202.03
CA LYS A 719 61.58 -140.59 202.85
C LYS A 719 61.28 -142.09 202.92
N ARG A 720 61.65 -142.88 201.91
CA ARG A 720 61.49 -144.35 201.93
C ARG A 720 62.45 -145.01 202.93
N ALA A 721 63.67 -144.48 203.05
CA ALA A 721 64.67 -144.93 204.03
C ALA A 721 64.29 -144.67 205.50
N THR A 722 63.33 -143.78 205.76
CA THR A 722 62.89 -143.44 207.12
C THR A 722 61.73 -144.30 207.63
N ILE A 723 61.04 -145.05 206.74
CA ILE A 723 59.87 -145.86 207.10
C ILE A 723 60.27 -147.27 207.55
N ASP A 724 61.26 -147.93 206.95
CA ASP A 724 61.62 -149.30 207.36
C ASP A 724 62.47 -149.36 208.64
N LYS A 725 63.06 -148.22 209.04
CA LYS A 725 63.67 -148.04 210.36
C LYS A 725 62.64 -148.04 211.51
N LYS A 726 61.34 -147.87 211.21
CA LYS A 726 60.24 -147.86 212.20
C LYS A 726 59.57 -149.23 212.41
N THR A 727 59.71 -150.19 211.50
CA THR A 727 59.11 -151.54 211.67
C THR A 727 59.94 -152.46 212.58
N LEU A 728 61.20 -152.11 212.82
CA LEU A 728 62.09 -152.73 213.81
C LEU A 728 61.72 -152.47 215.28
N ILE A 729 60.72 -151.62 215.59
CA ILE A 729 60.49 -151.10 216.96
C ILE A 729 59.14 -151.52 217.60
N ASN A 730 58.14 -152.02 216.86
CA ASN A 730 56.76 -152.17 217.40
C ASN A 730 56.23 -153.58 217.74
N LEU A 731 56.98 -154.70 217.71
CA LEU A 731 56.49 -156.03 218.20
C LEU A 731 57.55 -156.90 218.91
N ARG A 732 58.24 -156.33 219.91
CA ARG A 732 59.08 -157.08 220.87
C ARG A 732 58.49 -157.20 222.27
N GLU A 733 57.37 -156.56 222.66
CA GLU A 733 56.91 -156.62 224.06
C GLU A 733 55.38 -156.66 224.18
N VAL A 734 54.89 -157.48 225.13
CA VAL A 734 53.51 -157.89 225.52
C VAL A 734 53.09 -159.27 224.97
N SER A 735 53.43 -160.41 225.61
CA SER A 735 52.87 -160.98 226.87
C SER A 735 51.42 -161.47 226.73
N HIS A 736 50.95 -162.63 227.22
CA HIS A 736 51.51 -163.81 227.89
C HIS A 736 50.26 -164.69 228.21
N TRP A 737 50.37 -166.03 228.14
CA TRP A 737 49.43 -167.06 228.65
C TRP A 737 48.16 -167.39 227.85
N TYR A 738 47.68 -168.64 227.66
CA TYR A 738 47.85 -169.99 228.26
C TYR A 738 47.15 -171.02 227.27
N PRO A 739 47.05 -172.37 227.46
CA PRO A 739 48.02 -173.51 227.35
C PRO A 739 47.67 -174.65 226.33
N ILE A 740 48.47 -175.74 226.43
CA ILE A 740 48.15 -177.21 226.31
C ILE A 740 48.58 -177.97 225.01
N ILE A 741 49.36 -179.06 225.24
CA ILE A 741 49.57 -180.33 224.47
C ILE A 741 50.48 -180.27 223.22
N LEU A 742 51.36 -181.25 222.89
CA LEU A 742 52.00 -182.42 223.54
C LEU A 742 52.99 -183.06 222.51
N HIS A 743 54.09 -183.66 223.01
CA HIS A 743 54.75 -184.93 222.59
C HIS A 743 55.59 -185.15 221.28
N CYS A 744 56.75 -185.81 221.50
CA CYS A 744 57.37 -186.95 220.76
C CYS A 744 57.77 -186.80 219.27
N CYS A 745 58.61 -187.62 218.61
CA CYS A 745 59.68 -188.62 218.86
C CYS A 745 60.30 -188.93 217.46
N HIS A 746 61.23 -189.88 217.41
CA HIS A 746 61.60 -190.71 216.25
C HIS A 746 60.57 -190.85 215.09
N LEU A 747 61.15 -191.00 213.89
CA LEU A 747 60.60 -191.49 212.60
C LEU A 747 59.62 -190.58 211.85
N GLY A 748 60.06 -190.27 210.63
CA GLY A 748 59.38 -189.53 209.57
C GLY A 748 60.43 -188.83 208.72
#